data_AF-A0A2T1FW96-F1
#
_entry.id   AF-A0A2T1FW96-F1
#
_cell.length_a   1.000
_cell.length_b   1.000
_cell.length_c   1.000
_cell.angle_alpha   90.00
_cell.angle_beta   90.00
_cell.angle_gamma   90.00
#
_symmetry.space_group_name_H-M   'P 1'
#
loop_
_entity.id
_entity.type
_entity.pdbx_description
1 polymer ?
#
loop_
_entity_poly.entity_id
_entity_poly.type
_entity_poly.pdbx_seq_one_letter_code
_entity_poly.pdbx_strand_id
1 'polypeptide(L)'
;MLNETARFQLRESVGYRVMGASQFELACRLGWLNLVARDGETLEGIYAFYHPTFQEYFAALAVEDWHFFLNHIPKNPQHPDARYRIFEKQWKEVILLWLGREEVGKDEKEAFIKALVEFEDGCDNFYKFRVYFIAAAGIAEFKDCSLADEIVSQIIKWGCGYFNEEKQQLQTFPTPLAKGSREILKQTDRERAISALVELSGTSQDQYTRWQAAESLGEIGKDHLVAISALVELIRTSQDEDTRRKSAESLGKIGKNHPVAISALVELIRNSGDEYTRWQATESLGKIGTDHPEAISALVELIRNSGDEDTQWQAADSLGKIGKDHPVAIIALVELIRNSGDERTLLRQRADSLGEIDKDHPLAIAALVELIRNSANERTLQKHAIETLVKIAKDKQVDISALVESIIRYSGDRDTRRRAAESLGEIGKDNPVAISALVELMYNSGDEITRMRAAESLGVIGKNNQVAISALVELIGNSCDEATRWQAADSLRKIMKGKHFAIAVSGLKNCLTSEIYENDSNLYENCYQVIWNCAQNMTYPEFHQAWHTQPTNSPIPDNHRQNTDIPTLLKQLQPTDKTWVVPLNIRALEGETDPSPIAQELCTQLYQTIFPADTDIPAIRNAPEFKRLIPQLKNRLQKQHIALILHSCPCEDALSSFTRKLADAQMGIHIAWITDTPLELPLTGFPVDGDDLLDAVQNWIGGIGA
;
A
#
# COMPACT_ATOMS: atom_id res chain seq x y z
N MET A 1 -8.76 -24.14 -30.89
CA MET A 1 -8.60 -24.24 -29.42
C MET A 1 -7.12 -24.04 -29.11
N LEU A 2 -6.76 -22.82 -28.66
CA LEU A 2 -5.43 -22.42 -28.23
C LEU A 2 -5.46 -22.43 -26.70
N ASN A 3 -4.57 -23.19 -26.05
CA ASN A 3 -4.58 -23.40 -24.60
C ASN A 3 -3.73 -22.33 -23.89
N GLU A 4 -4.22 -21.82 -22.76
CA GLU A 4 -3.94 -20.51 -22.16
C GLU A 4 -2.60 -20.34 -21.41
N THR A 5 -1.64 -21.28 -21.48
CA THR A 5 -0.44 -21.21 -20.63
C THR A 5 0.91 -21.39 -21.32
N ALA A 6 0.95 -21.51 -22.65
CA ALA A 6 2.20 -21.51 -23.41
C ALA A 6 2.05 -20.60 -24.63
N ARG A 7 3.06 -19.75 -24.86
CA ARG A 7 3.20 -18.89 -26.05
C ARG A 7 2.61 -19.57 -27.29
N PHE A 8 1.66 -18.90 -27.93
CA PHE A 8 0.79 -19.39 -29.01
C PHE A 8 1.48 -20.39 -29.94
N GLN A 9 1.15 -21.68 -29.76
CA GLN A 9 1.69 -22.78 -30.54
C GLN A 9 0.87 -23.00 -31.83
N LEU A 10 1.55 -23.21 -32.94
CA LEU A 10 0.99 -23.40 -34.28
C LEU A 10 1.11 -24.86 -34.71
N ARG A 11 -0.01 -25.53 -34.98
CA ARG A 11 0.00 -26.85 -35.62
C ARG A 11 0.54 -26.77 -37.04
N GLU A 12 1.34 -27.76 -37.45
CA GLU A 12 1.96 -27.86 -38.76
C GLU A 12 0.95 -27.69 -39.91
N SER A 13 -0.22 -28.35 -39.83
CA SER A 13 -1.29 -28.21 -40.83
C SER A 13 -1.86 -26.78 -40.93
N VAL A 14 -1.90 -26.05 -39.82
CA VAL A 14 -2.33 -24.65 -39.80
C VAL A 14 -1.26 -23.78 -40.45
N GLY A 15 0.01 -24.00 -40.14
CA GLY A 15 1.12 -23.26 -40.73
C GLY A 15 1.20 -23.43 -42.26
N TYR A 16 1.08 -24.66 -42.76
CA TYR A 16 1.04 -24.91 -44.20
C TYR A 16 -0.14 -24.24 -44.89
N ARG A 17 -1.31 -24.22 -44.26
CA ARG A 17 -2.52 -23.59 -44.80
C ARG A 17 -2.43 -22.07 -44.84
N VAL A 18 -1.85 -21.44 -43.82
CA VAL A 18 -1.81 -19.97 -43.68
C VAL A 18 -0.67 -19.37 -44.49
N MET A 19 0.53 -19.95 -44.45
CA MET A 19 1.72 -19.40 -45.12
C MET A 19 2.00 -20.04 -46.49
N GLY A 20 1.42 -21.21 -46.76
CA GLY A 20 1.85 -22.06 -47.87
C GLY A 20 3.16 -22.78 -47.58
N ALA A 21 3.42 -23.88 -48.30
CA ALA A 21 4.57 -24.75 -48.02
C ALA A 21 5.92 -24.06 -48.17
N SER A 22 6.09 -23.24 -49.20
CA SER A 22 7.36 -22.55 -49.46
C SER A 22 7.75 -21.57 -48.35
N GLN A 23 6.81 -20.77 -47.85
CA GLN A 23 7.07 -19.80 -46.78
C GLN A 23 7.18 -20.47 -45.41
N PHE A 24 6.37 -21.51 -45.14
CA PHE A 24 6.46 -22.29 -43.91
C PHE A 24 7.86 -22.93 -43.76
N GLU A 25 8.33 -23.61 -44.81
CA GLU A 25 9.66 -24.23 -44.82
C GLU A 25 10.79 -23.19 -44.77
N LEU A 26 10.61 -22.03 -45.42
CA LEU A 26 11.57 -20.93 -45.33
C LEU A 26 11.65 -20.35 -43.92
N ALA A 27 10.52 -20.11 -43.27
CA ALA A 27 10.46 -19.64 -41.88
C ALA A 27 11.11 -20.65 -40.92
N CYS A 28 10.93 -21.95 -41.15
CA CYS A 28 11.63 -23.00 -40.40
C CYS A 28 13.14 -22.97 -40.63
N ARG A 29 13.60 -22.86 -41.88
CA ARG A 29 15.02 -22.82 -42.22
C ARG A 29 15.74 -21.58 -41.68
N LEU A 30 15.06 -20.44 -41.65
CA LEU A 30 15.58 -19.19 -41.10
C LEU A 30 15.53 -19.17 -39.55
N GLY A 31 15.01 -20.23 -38.93
CA GLY A 31 14.88 -20.34 -37.47
C GLY A 31 13.80 -19.43 -36.89
N TRP A 32 12.95 -18.83 -37.72
CA TRP A 32 11.85 -17.97 -37.29
C TRP A 32 10.72 -18.78 -36.68
N LEU A 33 10.47 -19.98 -37.20
CA LEU A 33 9.48 -20.91 -36.72
C LEU A 33 10.15 -22.24 -36.35
N ASN A 34 10.05 -22.66 -35.10
CA ASN A 34 10.76 -23.83 -34.59
C ASN A 34 9.78 -24.91 -34.16
N LEU A 35 10.07 -26.17 -34.49
CA LEU A 35 9.34 -27.31 -33.97
C LEU A 35 9.60 -27.43 -32.46
N VAL A 36 8.55 -27.24 -31.65
CA VAL A 36 8.63 -27.25 -30.18
C VAL A 36 8.04 -28.50 -29.55
N ALA A 37 7.09 -29.14 -30.21
CA ALA A 37 6.50 -30.39 -29.77
C ALA A 37 5.95 -31.19 -30.96
N ARG A 38 5.53 -32.43 -30.70
CA ARG A 38 4.68 -33.20 -31.61
C ARG A 38 3.45 -33.65 -30.86
N ASP A 39 2.30 -33.61 -31.51
CA ASP A 39 1.04 -34.12 -30.97
C ASP A 39 1.20 -35.62 -30.65
N GLY A 40 0.81 -36.03 -29.44
CA GLY A 40 1.04 -37.39 -28.94
C GLY A 40 0.22 -38.46 -29.65
N GLU A 41 -0.89 -38.09 -30.30
CA GLU A 41 -1.77 -39.03 -31.01
C GLU A 41 -1.57 -38.95 -32.52
N THR A 42 -1.44 -37.75 -33.07
CA THR A 42 -1.35 -37.55 -34.53
C THR A 42 0.09 -37.45 -35.04
N LEU A 43 1.08 -37.30 -34.15
CA LEU A 43 2.50 -37.02 -34.45
C LEU A 43 2.74 -35.73 -35.24
N GLU A 44 1.70 -34.91 -35.41
CA GLU A 44 1.74 -33.63 -36.10
C GLU A 44 2.72 -32.68 -35.43
N GLY A 45 3.54 -31.98 -36.22
CA GLY A 45 4.45 -30.99 -35.67
C GLY A 45 3.71 -29.83 -35.01
N ILE A 46 4.17 -29.43 -33.84
CA ILE A 46 3.72 -28.22 -33.14
C ILE A 46 4.89 -27.25 -33.12
N TYR A 47 4.67 -26.08 -33.72
CA TYR A 47 5.68 -25.08 -33.96
C TYR A 47 5.42 -23.81 -33.13
N ALA A 48 6.48 -23.06 -32.84
CA ALA A 48 6.38 -21.73 -32.22
C ALA A 48 7.39 -20.77 -32.85
N PHE A 49 7.04 -19.48 -32.93
CA PHE A 49 7.97 -18.49 -33.42
C PHE A 49 9.11 -18.26 -32.42
N TYR A 50 10.32 -18.09 -32.93
CA TYR A 50 11.50 -17.80 -32.12
C TYR A 50 11.36 -16.46 -31.39
N HIS A 51 10.85 -15.45 -32.10
CA HIS A 51 10.63 -14.11 -31.56
C HIS A 51 9.13 -13.80 -31.43
N PRO A 52 8.65 -13.34 -30.26
CA PRO A 52 7.22 -13.02 -30.03
C PRO A 52 6.61 -12.06 -31.05
N THR A 53 7.37 -11.08 -31.54
CA THR A 53 6.87 -10.07 -32.49
C THR A 53 6.36 -10.66 -33.81
N PHE A 54 6.98 -11.71 -34.34
CA PHE A 54 6.46 -12.38 -35.55
C PHE A 54 5.12 -13.03 -35.28
N GLN A 55 4.99 -13.68 -34.12
CA GLN A 55 3.76 -14.33 -33.70
C GLN A 55 2.63 -13.32 -33.50
N GLU A 56 2.93 -12.18 -32.85
CA GLU A 56 1.99 -11.09 -32.61
C GLU A 56 1.53 -10.47 -33.95
N TYR A 57 2.44 -10.32 -34.91
CA TYR A 57 2.12 -9.86 -36.26
C TYR A 57 1.18 -10.82 -36.99
N PHE A 58 1.48 -12.13 -37.03
CA PHE A 58 0.58 -13.10 -37.66
C PHE A 58 -0.77 -13.20 -36.93
N ALA A 59 -0.78 -13.06 -35.61
CA ALA A 59 -2.03 -12.97 -34.86
C ALA A 59 -2.84 -11.74 -35.27
N ALA A 60 -2.22 -10.58 -35.48
CA ALA A 60 -2.88 -9.36 -35.92
C ALA A 60 -3.46 -9.51 -37.34
N LEU A 61 -2.76 -10.22 -38.24
CA LEU A 61 -3.27 -10.55 -39.57
C LEU A 61 -4.52 -11.43 -39.55
N ALA A 62 -4.62 -12.33 -38.56
CA ALA A 62 -5.75 -13.24 -38.41
C ALA A 62 -7.00 -12.59 -37.81
N VAL A 63 -6.90 -11.35 -37.31
CA VAL A 63 -8.05 -10.59 -36.80
C VAL A 63 -8.62 -9.73 -37.92
N GLU A 64 -9.84 -10.06 -38.34
CA GLU A 64 -10.57 -9.32 -39.37
C GLU A 64 -11.32 -8.11 -38.81
N ASP A 65 -11.86 -8.23 -37.59
CA ASP A 65 -12.74 -7.23 -36.96
C ASP A 65 -12.27 -6.95 -35.51
N TRP A 66 -12.16 -5.67 -35.15
CA TRP A 66 -11.75 -5.24 -33.81
C TRP A 66 -12.66 -5.73 -32.67
N HIS A 67 -13.92 -6.10 -32.95
CA HIS A 67 -14.81 -6.71 -31.96
C HIS A 67 -14.25 -8.03 -31.38
N PHE A 68 -13.29 -8.64 -32.09
CA PHE A 68 -12.51 -9.75 -31.56
C PHE A 68 -11.74 -9.38 -30.29
N PHE A 69 -11.19 -8.16 -30.22
CA PHE A 69 -10.48 -7.64 -29.05
C PHE A 69 -11.44 -7.11 -27.99
N LEU A 70 -12.47 -6.38 -28.42
CA LEU A 70 -13.42 -5.71 -27.55
C LEU A 70 -14.84 -5.81 -28.10
N ASN A 71 -15.70 -6.54 -27.41
CA ASN A 71 -17.15 -6.51 -27.62
C ASN A 71 -17.80 -6.20 -26.27
N HIS A 72 -18.00 -4.91 -26.00
CA HIS A 72 -18.40 -4.43 -24.69
C HIS A 72 -19.92 -4.44 -24.53
N ILE A 73 -20.42 -5.11 -23.48
CA ILE A 73 -21.84 -5.13 -23.11
C ILE A 73 -21.96 -4.49 -21.72
N PRO A 74 -22.17 -3.16 -21.62
CA PRO A 74 -21.98 -2.41 -20.38
C PRO A 74 -22.80 -2.94 -19.20
N LYS A 75 -24.07 -3.30 -19.47
CA LYS A 75 -24.99 -3.78 -18.43
C LYS A 75 -24.84 -5.25 -18.09
N ASN A 76 -24.04 -6.01 -18.85
CA ASN A 76 -23.78 -7.42 -18.60
C ASN A 76 -22.40 -7.84 -19.13
N PRO A 77 -21.29 -7.47 -18.45
CA PRO A 77 -19.95 -7.85 -18.86
C PRO A 77 -19.68 -9.37 -18.85
N GLN A 78 -20.55 -10.17 -18.24
CA GLN A 78 -20.45 -11.63 -18.23
C GLN A 78 -21.19 -12.30 -19.39
N HIS A 79 -21.83 -11.52 -20.26
CA HIS A 79 -22.57 -12.07 -21.39
C HIS A 79 -21.66 -12.94 -22.27
N PRO A 80 -22.12 -14.10 -22.78
CA PRO A 80 -21.31 -15.01 -23.58
C PRO A 80 -20.72 -14.41 -24.86
N ASP A 81 -21.29 -13.31 -25.37
CA ASP A 81 -20.77 -12.57 -26.52
C ASP A 81 -19.79 -11.45 -26.14
N ALA A 82 -19.71 -11.07 -24.86
CA ALA A 82 -18.81 -10.03 -24.42
C ALA A 82 -17.35 -10.48 -24.59
N ARG A 83 -16.49 -9.60 -25.08
CA ARG A 83 -15.06 -9.86 -25.31
C ARG A 83 -14.24 -8.73 -24.72
N TYR A 84 -13.22 -9.08 -23.94
CA TYR A 84 -12.38 -8.12 -23.22
C TYR A 84 -10.89 -8.47 -23.31
N ARG A 85 -10.47 -9.08 -24.42
CA ARG A 85 -9.06 -9.41 -24.71
C ARG A 85 -8.17 -8.19 -24.67
N ILE A 86 -8.74 -7.02 -24.93
CA ILE A 86 -8.13 -5.69 -24.74
C ILE A 86 -7.42 -5.52 -23.38
N PHE A 87 -7.86 -6.19 -22.30
CA PHE A 87 -7.25 -6.08 -20.97
C PHE A 87 -6.19 -7.14 -20.65
N GLU A 88 -6.02 -8.13 -21.51
CA GLU A 88 -5.04 -9.20 -21.35
C GLU A 88 -3.69 -8.75 -21.93
N LYS A 89 -2.62 -8.89 -21.14
CA LYS A 89 -1.28 -8.38 -21.50
C LYS A 89 -0.76 -8.88 -22.86
N GLN A 90 -1.14 -10.11 -23.24
CA GLN A 90 -0.70 -10.76 -24.47
C GLN A 90 -1.29 -10.17 -25.77
N TRP A 91 -2.41 -9.44 -25.68
CA TRP A 91 -3.07 -8.89 -26.86
C TRP A 91 -2.66 -7.45 -27.19
N LYS A 92 -2.00 -6.76 -26.25
CA LYS A 92 -1.63 -5.35 -26.44
C LYS A 92 -0.86 -5.12 -27.74
N GLU A 93 0.21 -5.89 -27.98
CA GLU A 93 1.02 -5.73 -29.19
C GLU A 93 0.25 -6.11 -30.46
N VAL A 94 -0.57 -7.17 -30.39
CA VAL A 94 -1.44 -7.59 -31.50
C VAL A 94 -2.41 -6.48 -31.91
N ILE A 95 -2.97 -5.76 -30.92
CA ILE A 95 -3.88 -4.63 -31.14
C ILE A 95 -3.16 -3.45 -31.80
N LEU A 96 -1.95 -3.11 -31.34
CA LEU A 96 -1.15 -2.04 -31.94
C LEU A 96 -0.78 -2.37 -33.38
N LEU A 97 -0.29 -3.59 -33.63
CA LEU A 97 -0.01 -4.07 -34.97
C LEU A 97 -1.25 -4.06 -35.86
N TRP A 98 -2.42 -4.45 -35.34
CA TRP A 98 -3.68 -4.40 -36.08
C TRP A 98 -4.05 -2.96 -36.48
N LEU A 99 -3.90 -1.99 -35.57
CA LEU A 99 -4.11 -0.56 -35.87
C LEU A 99 -3.11 -0.02 -36.91
N GLY A 100 -1.90 -0.58 -36.98
CA GLY A 100 -0.87 -0.20 -37.97
C GLY A 100 -1.08 -0.79 -39.37
N ARG A 101 -1.92 -1.82 -39.54
CA ARG A 101 -2.09 -2.52 -40.83
C ARG A 101 -2.71 -1.65 -41.91
N GLU A 102 -2.09 -1.59 -43.09
CA GLU A 102 -2.61 -0.80 -44.21
C GLU A 102 -3.91 -1.37 -44.80
N GLU A 103 -4.15 -2.69 -44.67
CA GLU A 103 -5.34 -3.33 -45.24
C GLU A 103 -6.63 -3.04 -44.45
N VAL A 104 -6.51 -2.66 -43.18
CA VAL A 104 -7.65 -2.29 -42.33
C VAL A 104 -8.08 -0.87 -42.67
N GLY A 105 -9.37 -0.69 -42.98
CA GLY A 105 -9.91 0.61 -43.40
C GLY A 105 -9.79 1.68 -42.31
N LYS A 106 -9.54 2.94 -42.71
CA LYS A 106 -9.41 4.06 -41.76
C LYS A 106 -10.65 4.23 -40.88
N ASP A 107 -11.84 4.12 -41.47
CA ASP A 107 -13.11 4.22 -40.74
C ASP A 107 -13.26 3.15 -39.65
N GLU A 108 -12.71 1.95 -39.89
CA GLU A 108 -12.75 0.85 -38.93
C GLU A 108 -11.79 1.09 -37.76
N LYS A 109 -10.58 1.57 -38.04
CA LYS A 109 -9.61 1.98 -37.00
C LYS A 109 -10.15 3.14 -36.17
N GLU A 110 -10.76 4.13 -36.82
CA GLU A 110 -11.38 5.28 -36.17
C GLU A 110 -12.52 4.82 -35.25
N ALA A 111 -13.40 3.93 -35.73
CA ALA A 111 -14.47 3.35 -34.93
C ALA A 111 -13.93 2.59 -33.73
N PHE A 112 -12.84 1.83 -33.90
CA PHE A 112 -12.22 1.10 -32.79
C PHE A 112 -11.63 2.05 -31.74
N ILE A 113 -10.82 3.04 -32.13
CA ILE A 113 -10.25 4.03 -31.20
C ILE A 113 -11.37 4.80 -30.48
N LYS A 114 -12.42 5.20 -31.21
CA LYS A 114 -13.60 5.84 -30.62
C LYS A 114 -14.25 4.95 -29.56
N ALA A 115 -14.43 3.65 -29.83
CA ALA A 115 -14.97 2.70 -28.86
C ALA A 115 -14.09 2.55 -27.61
N LEU A 116 -12.78 2.72 -27.72
CA LEU A 116 -11.86 2.73 -26.57
C LEU A 116 -12.00 4.03 -25.76
N VAL A 117 -12.08 5.19 -26.41
CA VAL A 117 -12.20 6.51 -25.76
C VAL A 117 -13.55 6.68 -25.05
N GLU A 118 -14.62 6.20 -25.68
CA GLU A 118 -16.00 6.29 -25.18
C GLU A 118 -16.38 5.13 -24.24
N PHE A 119 -15.44 4.24 -23.89
CA PHE A 119 -15.72 3.07 -23.07
C PHE A 119 -16.29 3.44 -21.69
N GLU A 120 -17.49 2.92 -21.39
CA GLU A 120 -18.15 3.06 -20.10
C GLU A 120 -17.92 1.80 -19.28
N ASP A 121 -17.15 1.89 -18.20
CA ASP A 121 -16.76 0.69 -17.46
C ASP A 121 -17.73 0.29 -16.34
N GLY A 122 -18.63 1.18 -15.94
CA GLY A 122 -19.55 0.98 -14.81
C GLY A 122 -18.87 0.94 -13.43
N CYS A 123 -17.56 1.13 -13.36
CA CYS A 123 -16.75 0.88 -12.17
C CYS A 123 -15.74 2.01 -11.91
N ASP A 124 -16.21 3.25 -11.82
CA ASP A 124 -15.39 4.43 -11.49
C ASP A 124 -14.16 4.65 -12.40
N ASN A 125 -14.31 4.32 -13.69
CA ASN A 125 -13.36 4.56 -14.77
C ASN A 125 -12.04 3.76 -14.72
N PHE A 126 -11.83 2.84 -13.76
CA PHE A 126 -10.63 2.00 -13.70
C PHE A 126 -10.29 1.31 -15.03
N TYR A 127 -11.28 0.73 -15.71
CA TYR A 127 -11.08 0.06 -16.99
C TYR A 127 -11.19 1.01 -18.18
N LYS A 128 -11.94 2.11 -18.04
CA LYS A 128 -11.93 3.21 -19.00
C LYS A 128 -10.51 3.77 -19.18
N PHE A 129 -9.80 4.06 -18.09
CA PHE A 129 -8.42 4.54 -18.16
C PHE A 129 -7.50 3.53 -18.86
N ARG A 130 -7.69 2.22 -18.62
CA ARG A 130 -6.89 1.17 -19.24
C ARG A 130 -7.09 1.08 -20.76
N VAL A 131 -8.33 1.15 -21.25
CA VAL A 131 -8.56 1.17 -22.71
C VAL A 131 -8.11 2.49 -23.32
N TYR A 132 -8.23 3.61 -22.59
CA TYR A 132 -7.74 4.91 -23.06
C TYR A 132 -6.23 4.90 -23.25
N PHE A 133 -5.47 4.22 -22.38
CA PHE A 133 -4.04 4.01 -22.58
C PHE A 133 -3.72 3.18 -23.83
N ILE A 134 -4.59 2.24 -24.20
CA ILE A 134 -4.42 1.49 -25.46
C ILE A 134 -4.74 2.37 -26.67
N ALA A 135 -5.75 3.23 -26.58
CA ALA A 135 -6.02 4.25 -27.60
C ALA A 135 -4.83 5.21 -27.78
N ALA A 136 -4.25 5.68 -26.66
CA ALA A 136 -3.08 6.55 -26.67
C ALA A 136 -1.86 5.90 -27.31
N ALA A 137 -1.59 4.62 -27.05
CA ALA A 137 -0.55 3.90 -27.78
C ALA A 137 -0.93 3.67 -29.26
N GLY A 138 -2.21 3.39 -29.52
CA GLY A 138 -2.73 3.09 -30.86
C GLY A 138 -2.60 4.24 -31.87
N ILE A 139 -2.68 5.50 -31.43
CA ILE A 139 -2.51 6.64 -32.34
C ILE A 139 -1.08 6.80 -32.87
N ALA A 140 -0.08 6.14 -32.25
CA ALA A 140 1.27 6.07 -32.82
C ALA A 140 1.30 5.22 -34.11
N GLU A 141 0.46 4.19 -34.17
CA GLU A 141 0.31 3.26 -35.29
C GLU A 141 -0.69 3.80 -36.33
N PHE A 142 -1.75 4.48 -35.88
CA PHE A 142 -2.75 5.12 -36.73
C PHE A 142 -2.68 6.65 -36.63
N LYS A 143 -1.67 7.24 -37.28
CA LYS A 143 -1.35 8.68 -37.20
C LYS A 143 -2.43 9.61 -37.76
N ASP A 144 -3.30 9.12 -38.62
CA ASP A 144 -4.41 9.88 -39.22
C ASP A 144 -5.67 9.92 -38.33
N CYS A 145 -5.60 9.36 -37.11
CA CYS A 145 -6.74 9.34 -36.19
C CYS A 145 -7.23 10.77 -35.87
N SER A 146 -8.54 10.99 -36.03
CA SER A 146 -9.12 12.33 -35.80
C SER A 146 -9.14 12.74 -34.33
N LEU A 147 -9.09 11.76 -33.42
CA LEU A 147 -9.08 11.96 -31.97
C LEU A 147 -7.67 12.11 -31.38
N ALA A 148 -6.60 12.07 -32.19
CA ALA A 148 -5.23 12.00 -31.70
C ALA A 148 -4.85 13.15 -30.74
N ASP A 149 -5.16 14.39 -31.10
CA ASP A 149 -4.81 15.57 -30.28
C ASP A 149 -5.63 15.61 -28.98
N GLU A 150 -6.89 15.20 -29.01
CA GLU A 150 -7.75 15.08 -27.81
C GLU A 150 -7.22 14.00 -26.87
N ILE A 151 -6.84 12.84 -27.41
CA ILE A 151 -6.26 11.73 -26.64
C ILE A 151 -4.96 12.19 -25.96
N VAL A 152 -4.04 12.81 -26.71
CA VAL A 152 -2.77 13.32 -26.16
C VAL A 152 -3.04 14.34 -25.06
N SER A 153 -3.92 15.31 -25.31
CA SER A 153 -4.27 16.36 -24.34
C SER A 153 -4.84 15.77 -23.05
N GLN A 154 -5.70 14.75 -23.16
CA GLN A 154 -6.30 14.09 -22.00
C GLN A 154 -5.27 13.28 -21.20
N ILE A 155 -4.35 12.57 -21.86
CA ILE A 155 -3.24 11.86 -21.18
C ILE A 155 -2.34 12.86 -20.45
N ILE A 156 -1.97 13.98 -21.09
CA ILE A 156 -1.17 15.03 -20.46
C ILE A 156 -1.92 15.63 -19.26
N LYS A 157 -3.22 15.91 -19.38
CA LYS A 157 -4.05 16.39 -18.28
C LYS A 157 -4.04 15.43 -17.08
N TRP A 158 -4.21 14.13 -17.32
CA TRP A 158 -4.12 13.12 -16.26
C TRP A 158 -2.72 13.01 -15.66
N GLY A 159 -1.68 13.13 -16.48
CA GLY A 159 -0.29 12.99 -16.07
C GLY A 159 0.27 14.20 -15.32
N CYS A 160 -0.03 15.41 -15.77
CA CYS A 160 0.55 16.65 -15.27
C CYS A 160 -0.39 17.43 -14.35
N GLY A 161 -1.69 17.10 -14.34
CA GLY A 161 -2.72 17.95 -13.75
C GLY A 161 -3.05 19.15 -14.64
N TYR A 162 -3.96 19.98 -14.18
CA TYR A 162 -4.32 21.23 -14.84
C TYR A 162 -4.84 22.25 -13.81
N PHE A 163 -4.66 23.53 -14.09
CA PHE A 163 -5.25 24.57 -13.27
C PHE A 163 -6.74 24.74 -13.60
N ASN A 164 -7.61 24.59 -12.61
CA ASN A 164 -9.04 24.81 -12.77
C ASN A 164 -9.37 26.28 -12.50
N GLU A 165 -9.69 27.04 -13.55
CA GLU A 165 -9.99 28.47 -13.45
C GLU A 165 -11.24 28.77 -12.60
N GLU A 166 -12.26 27.92 -12.63
CA GLU A 166 -13.48 28.14 -11.85
C GLU A 166 -13.24 27.96 -10.36
N LYS A 167 -12.43 26.96 -10.00
CA LYS A 167 -12.08 26.66 -8.60
C LYS A 167 -10.83 27.38 -8.11
N GLN A 168 -10.11 28.09 -9.00
CA GLN A 168 -8.83 28.74 -8.72
C GLN A 168 -7.81 27.83 -8.03
N GLN A 169 -7.79 26.54 -8.41
CA GLN A 169 -6.95 25.53 -7.78
C GLN A 169 -6.38 24.55 -8.81
N LEU A 170 -5.20 24.03 -8.51
CA LEU A 170 -4.62 22.92 -9.24
C LEU A 170 -5.47 21.66 -9.05
N GLN A 171 -5.88 21.05 -10.15
CA GLN A 171 -6.53 19.75 -10.16
C GLN A 171 -5.49 18.68 -10.52
N THR A 172 -5.17 17.82 -9.57
CA THR A 172 -4.37 16.62 -9.77
C THR A 172 -5.26 15.37 -9.87
N PHE A 173 -4.64 14.25 -10.24
CA PHE A 173 -5.29 12.95 -10.38
C PHE A 173 -4.58 11.93 -9.49
N PRO A 174 -5.26 10.83 -9.10
CA PRO A 174 -4.65 9.81 -8.26
C PRO A 174 -3.33 9.30 -8.82
N THR A 175 -2.37 9.02 -7.94
CA THR A 175 -0.97 8.75 -8.32
C THR A 175 -0.83 7.64 -9.37
N PRO A 176 -1.55 6.50 -9.29
CA PRO A 176 -1.44 5.45 -10.29
C PRO A 176 -1.89 5.89 -11.69
N LEU A 177 -2.95 6.70 -11.78
CA LEU A 177 -3.44 7.24 -13.05
C LEU A 177 -2.43 8.22 -13.62
N ALA A 178 -1.97 9.19 -12.83
CA ALA A 178 -0.99 10.18 -13.28
C ALA A 178 0.32 9.53 -13.75
N LYS A 179 0.84 8.56 -12.99
CA LYS A 179 2.04 7.80 -13.38
C LYS A 179 1.81 6.95 -14.63
N GLY A 180 0.66 6.28 -14.73
CA GLY A 180 0.29 5.51 -15.92
C GLY A 180 0.20 6.38 -17.18
N SER A 181 -0.37 7.57 -17.05
CA SER A 181 -0.45 8.56 -18.12
C SER A 181 0.92 9.06 -18.57
N ARG A 182 1.84 9.35 -17.65
CA ARG A 182 3.22 9.74 -18.02
C ARG A 182 3.98 8.59 -18.69
N GLU A 183 3.75 7.35 -18.28
CA GLU A 183 4.39 6.19 -18.91
C GLU A 183 3.83 5.90 -20.31
N ILE A 184 2.52 6.08 -20.55
CA ILE A 184 1.94 5.83 -21.87
C ILE A 184 2.34 6.87 -22.91
N LEU A 185 2.72 8.09 -22.51
CA LEU A 185 3.28 9.11 -23.42
C LEU A 185 4.51 8.62 -24.18
N LYS A 186 5.30 7.70 -23.60
CA LYS A 186 6.46 7.07 -24.26
C LYS A 186 6.09 6.19 -25.45
N GLN A 187 4.84 5.73 -25.51
CA GLN A 187 4.30 4.83 -26.52
C GLN A 187 3.25 5.50 -27.42
N THR A 188 2.95 6.78 -27.17
CA THR A 188 1.98 7.58 -27.92
C THR A 188 2.65 8.22 -29.15
N ASP A 189 1.88 8.91 -30.00
CA ASP A 189 2.45 9.77 -31.04
C ASP A 189 3.39 10.81 -30.42
N ARG A 190 4.69 10.57 -30.64
CA ARG A 190 5.78 11.30 -30.01
C ARG A 190 5.82 12.77 -30.38
N GLU A 191 5.59 13.11 -31.65
CA GLU A 191 5.67 14.50 -32.13
C GLU A 191 4.53 15.31 -31.50
N ARG A 192 3.30 14.79 -31.56
CA ARG A 192 2.12 15.41 -30.93
C ARG A 192 2.29 15.57 -29.42
N ALA A 193 2.75 14.51 -28.74
CA ALA A 193 2.99 14.54 -27.30
C ALA A 193 4.02 15.60 -26.90
N ILE A 194 5.15 15.69 -27.62
CA ILE A 194 6.17 16.70 -27.36
C ILE A 194 5.62 18.10 -27.62
N SER A 195 4.94 18.34 -28.75
CA SER A 195 4.34 19.64 -29.07
C SER A 195 3.38 20.10 -27.98
N ALA A 196 2.48 19.23 -27.53
CA ALA A 196 1.50 19.56 -26.49
C ALA A 196 2.17 19.80 -25.12
N LEU A 197 3.21 19.05 -24.75
CA LEU A 197 3.96 19.29 -23.51
C LEU A 197 4.76 20.60 -23.54
N VAL A 198 5.35 20.95 -24.70
CA VAL A 198 6.04 22.23 -24.89
C VAL A 198 5.06 23.38 -24.71
N GLU A 199 3.89 23.31 -25.35
CA GLU A 199 2.83 24.30 -25.19
C GLU A 199 2.39 24.44 -23.73
N LEU A 200 2.11 23.32 -23.05
CA LEU A 200 1.71 23.31 -21.64
C LEU A 200 2.75 23.95 -20.73
N SER A 201 4.04 23.63 -20.95
CA SER A 201 5.14 24.16 -20.14
C SER A 201 5.33 25.68 -20.27
N GLY A 202 4.96 26.24 -21.43
CA GLY A 202 5.07 27.67 -21.72
C GLY A 202 3.82 28.48 -21.36
N THR A 203 2.63 27.88 -21.42
CA THR A 203 1.35 28.61 -21.24
C THR A 203 0.75 28.48 -19.83
N SER A 204 1.05 27.39 -19.11
CA SER A 204 0.50 27.16 -17.77
C SER A 204 0.95 28.25 -16.78
N GLN A 205 0.00 28.79 -16.03
CA GLN A 205 0.27 29.72 -14.91
C GLN A 205 0.69 28.98 -13.63
N ASP A 206 0.37 27.69 -13.55
CA ASP A 206 0.66 26.84 -12.39
C ASP A 206 2.05 26.20 -12.53
N GLN A 207 2.91 26.42 -11.52
CA GLN A 207 4.31 25.96 -11.55
C GLN A 207 4.43 24.44 -11.46
N TYR A 208 3.55 23.77 -10.70
CA TYR A 208 3.55 22.32 -10.61
C TYR A 208 3.30 21.67 -11.98
N THR A 209 2.33 22.20 -12.73
CA THR A 209 1.98 21.72 -14.07
C THR A 209 3.14 21.95 -15.04
N ARG A 210 3.83 23.10 -14.95
CA ARG A 210 5.02 23.40 -15.77
C ARG A 210 6.16 22.45 -15.47
N TRP A 211 6.44 22.21 -14.20
CA TRP A 211 7.42 21.22 -13.76
C TRP A 211 7.02 19.83 -14.31
N GLN A 212 5.81 19.32 -14.07
CA GLN A 212 5.40 18.00 -14.56
C GLN A 212 5.53 17.87 -16.09
N ALA A 213 5.25 18.93 -16.84
CA ALA A 213 5.47 18.98 -18.28
C ALA A 213 6.97 18.88 -18.63
N ALA A 214 7.84 19.61 -17.92
CA ALA A 214 9.29 19.53 -18.08
C ALA A 214 9.83 18.12 -17.80
N GLU A 215 9.37 17.47 -16.73
CA GLU A 215 9.73 16.07 -16.41
C GLU A 215 9.33 15.12 -17.54
N SER A 216 8.10 15.26 -18.05
CA SER A 216 7.59 14.43 -19.15
C SER A 216 8.38 14.66 -20.45
N LEU A 217 8.79 15.90 -20.74
CA LEU A 217 9.68 16.20 -21.87
C LEU A 217 11.04 15.51 -21.73
N GLY A 218 11.60 15.42 -20.52
CA GLY A 218 12.83 14.66 -20.24
C GLY A 218 12.71 13.15 -20.49
N GLU A 219 11.50 12.59 -20.38
CA GLU A 219 11.26 11.17 -20.58
C GLU A 219 11.03 10.79 -22.06
N ILE A 220 10.41 11.67 -22.86
CA ILE A 220 10.06 11.36 -24.27
C ILE A 220 10.90 12.15 -25.30
N GLY A 221 11.60 13.19 -24.87
CA GLY A 221 12.29 14.17 -25.72
C GLY A 221 13.72 13.83 -26.12
N LYS A 222 14.19 12.58 -25.94
CA LYS A 222 15.56 12.17 -26.28
C LYS A 222 15.94 12.55 -27.72
N ASP A 223 17.02 13.31 -27.91
CA ASP A 223 17.47 13.77 -29.23
C ASP A 223 16.45 14.68 -29.97
N HIS A 224 15.43 15.21 -29.28
CA HIS A 224 14.41 16.09 -29.87
C HIS A 224 14.72 17.56 -29.60
N LEU A 225 15.11 18.29 -30.65
CA LEU A 225 15.59 19.68 -30.53
C LEU A 225 14.57 20.62 -29.87
N VAL A 226 13.28 20.50 -30.22
CA VAL A 226 12.24 21.37 -29.63
C VAL A 226 12.08 21.12 -28.13
N ALA A 227 12.25 19.87 -27.68
CA ALA A 227 12.14 19.54 -26.26
C ALA A 227 13.34 20.11 -25.49
N ILE A 228 14.56 19.98 -26.04
CA ILE A 228 15.77 20.59 -25.48
C ILE A 228 15.61 22.11 -25.39
N SER A 229 15.15 22.76 -26.47
CA SER A 229 14.94 24.21 -26.50
C SER A 229 13.91 24.67 -25.47
N ALA A 230 12.78 23.96 -25.32
CA ALA A 230 11.77 24.28 -24.33
C ALA A 230 12.31 24.17 -22.89
N LEU A 231 13.04 23.09 -22.57
CA LEU A 231 13.65 22.92 -21.24
C LEU A 231 14.71 24.00 -20.95
N VAL A 232 15.51 24.39 -21.94
CA VAL A 232 16.46 25.50 -21.82
C VAL A 232 15.73 26.82 -21.54
N GLU A 233 14.63 27.07 -22.22
CA GLU A 233 13.83 28.27 -22.00
C GLU A 233 13.24 28.31 -20.58
N LEU A 234 12.77 27.17 -20.07
CA LEU A 234 12.28 27.05 -18.68
C LEU A 234 13.38 27.34 -17.66
N ILE A 235 14.62 26.88 -17.89
CA ILE A 235 15.77 27.18 -17.02
C ILE A 235 16.01 28.70 -16.94
N ARG A 236 15.88 29.41 -18.05
CA ARG A 236 16.21 30.84 -18.15
C ARG A 236 15.08 31.76 -17.69
N THR A 237 13.83 31.38 -17.92
CA THR A 237 12.68 32.26 -17.73
C THR A 237 11.91 31.99 -16.44
N SER A 238 11.94 30.76 -15.92
CA SER A 238 11.15 30.42 -14.74
C SER A 238 11.74 31.04 -13.47
N GLN A 239 10.86 31.64 -12.65
CA GLN A 239 11.22 32.13 -11.32
C GLN A 239 11.10 31.03 -10.25
N ASP A 240 10.49 29.90 -10.61
CA ASP A 240 10.31 28.75 -9.72
C ASP A 240 11.53 27.82 -9.80
N GLU A 241 12.20 27.63 -8.65
CA GLU A 241 13.42 26.83 -8.53
C GLU A 241 13.16 25.35 -8.81
N ASP A 242 12.00 24.81 -8.41
CA ASP A 242 11.62 23.42 -8.67
C ASP A 242 11.48 23.13 -10.17
N THR A 243 10.83 24.03 -10.90
CA THR A 243 10.73 23.98 -12.36
C THR A 243 12.10 24.04 -13.01
N ARG A 244 12.98 24.97 -12.58
CA ARG A 244 14.35 25.06 -13.12
C ARG A 244 15.16 23.81 -12.84
N ARG A 245 15.08 23.29 -11.62
CA ARG A 245 15.76 22.06 -11.17
C ARG A 245 15.31 20.86 -11.99
N LYS A 246 14.00 20.67 -12.19
CA LYS A 246 13.53 19.55 -13.01
C LYS A 246 13.87 19.72 -14.49
N SER A 247 13.84 20.94 -15.03
CA SER A 247 14.32 21.17 -16.40
C SER A 247 15.79 20.82 -16.55
N ALA A 248 16.62 21.12 -15.55
CA ALA A 248 18.03 20.72 -15.53
C ALA A 248 18.20 19.19 -15.51
N GLU A 249 17.47 18.49 -14.63
CA GLU A 249 17.46 17.02 -14.57
C GLU A 249 17.04 16.42 -15.93
N SER A 250 16.00 16.99 -16.54
CA SER A 250 15.45 16.54 -17.81
C SER A 250 16.43 16.74 -18.96
N LEU A 251 17.14 17.88 -19.01
CA LEU A 251 18.26 18.07 -19.94
C LEU A 251 19.39 17.07 -19.72
N GLY A 252 19.65 16.67 -18.47
CA GLY A 252 20.58 15.59 -18.13
C GLY A 252 20.24 14.24 -18.77
N LYS A 253 18.95 13.98 -19.04
CA LYS A 253 18.45 12.76 -19.69
C LYS A 253 18.52 12.82 -21.22
N ILE A 254 18.20 13.98 -21.81
CA ILE A 254 17.98 14.10 -23.27
C ILE A 254 19.06 14.89 -24.03
N GLY A 255 19.87 15.68 -23.33
CA GLY A 255 20.77 16.68 -23.91
C GLY A 255 22.21 16.24 -24.12
N LYS A 256 22.47 14.94 -24.33
CA LYS A 256 23.83 14.38 -24.42
C LYS A 256 24.70 15.15 -25.42
N ASN A 257 25.81 15.71 -24.94
CA ASN A 257 26.76 16.53 -25.69
C ASN A 257 26.13 17.70 -26.48
N HIS A 258 24.93 18.16 -26.10
CA HIS A 258 24.24 19.24 -26.80
C HIS A 258 24.74 20.60 -26.29
N PRO A 259 25.38 21.44 -27.13
CA PRO A 259 26.06 22.66 -26.66
C PRO A 259 25.14 23.62 -25.92
N VAL A 260 23.93 23.86 -26.45
CA VAL A 260 22.96 24.79 -25.82
C VAL A 260 22.48 24.28 -24.46
N ALA A 261 22.36 22.96 -24.29
CA ALA A 261 21.94 22.37 -23.03
C ALA A 261 23.06 22.50 -21.99
N ILE A 262 24.31 22.24 -22.41
CA ILE A 262 25.50 22.41 -21.58
C ILE A 262 25.63 23.86 -21.13
N SER A 263 25.55 24.84 -22.04
CA SER A 263 25.66 26.25 -21.67
C SER A 263 24.53 26.69 -20.73
N ALA A 264 23.31 26.20 -20.91
CA ALA A 264 22.19 26.50 -20.01
C ALA A 264 22.40 25.90 -18.60
N LEU A 265 22.93 24.68 -18.48
CA LEU A 265 23.28 24.10 -17.18
C LEU A 265 24.43 24.86 -16.51
N VAL A 266 25.44 25.29 -17.27
CA VAL A 266 26.54 26.11 -16.76
C VAL A 266 26.04 27.47 -16.26
N GLU A 267 25.15 28.12 -17.00
CA GLU A 267 24.48 29.35 -16.59
C GLU A 267 23.69 29.14 -15.28
N LEU A 268 22.96 28.03 -15.18
CA LEU A 268 22.18 27.68 -14.00
C LEU A 268 23.06 27.44 -12.75
N ILE A 269 24.20 26.76 -12.90
CA ILE A 269 25.18 26.55 -11.82
C ILE A 269 25.70 27.89 -11.28
N ARG A 270 25.95 28.86 -12.16
CA ARG A 270 26.53 30.17 -11.80
C ARG A 270 25.52 31.13 -11.17
N ASN A 271 24.27 31.09 -11.64
CA ASN A 271 23.28 32.14 -11.34
C ASN A 271 22.22 31.72 -10.31
N SER A 272 22.07 30.42 -10.03
CA SER A 272 21.07 29.92 -9.07
C SER A 272 21.43 30.27 -7.63
N GLY A 273 20.49 30.87 -6.90
CA GLY A 273 20.58 31.04 -5.45
C GLY A 273 20.35 29.74 -4.68
N ASP A 274 19.53 28.84 -5.22
CA ASP A 274 19.18 27.56 -4.59
C ASP A 274 20.28 26.50 -4.75
N GLU A 275 20.64 25.87 -3.63
CA GLU A 275 21.69 24.83 -3.54
C GLU A 275 21.29 23.54 -4.29
N TYR A 276 20.04 23.09 -4.15
CA TYR A 276 19.55 21.87 -4.80
C TYR A 276 19.49 22.02 -6.32
N THR A 277 19.12 23.20 -6.83
CA THR A 277 19.13 23.51 -8.25
C THR A 277 20.56 23.51 -8.82
N ARG A 278 21.53 24.11 -8.11
CA ARG A 278 22.96 24.04 -8.51
C ARG A 278 23.46 22.60 -8.51
N TRP A 279 23.12 21.84 -7.46
CA TRP A 279 23.48 20.43 -7.33
C TRP A 279 22.96 19.61 -8.52
N GLN A 280 21.67 19.74 -8.84
CA GLN A 280 21.06 19.02 -9.95
C GLN A 280 21.66 19.42 -11.31
N ALA A 281 21.97 20.70 -11.50
CA ALA A 281 22.60 21.19 -12.72
C ALA A 281 24.02 20.62 -12.89
N THR A 282 24.81 20.59 -11.81
CA THR A 282 26.14 19.97 -11.75
C THR A 282 26.10 18.48 -12.05
N GLU A 283 25.14 17.75 -11.48
CA GLU A 283 24.96 16.31 -11.74
C GLU A 283 24.57 16.06 -13.22
N SER A 284 23.64 16.87 -13.74
CA SER A 284 23.17 16.78 -15.13
C SER A 284 24.28 17.09 -16.13
N LEU A 285 25.13 18.08 -15.81
CA LEU A 285 26.32 18.40 -16.60
C LEU A 285 27.31 17.23 -16.65
N GLY A 286 27.47 16.50 -15.53
CA GLY A 286 28.25 15.27 -15.45
C GLY A 286 27.71 14.12 -16.30
N LYS A 287 26.41 14.13 -16.65
CA LYS A 287 25.77 13.13 -17.53
C LYS A 287 25.91 13.45 -19.01
N ILE A 288 25.94 14.75 -19.38
CA ILE A 288 25.86 15.18 -20.78
C ILE A 288 27.13 15.84 -21.32
N GLY A 289 28.10 16.19 -20.47
CA GLY A 289 29.24 17.04 -20.84
C GLY A 289 30.53 16.30 -21.20
N THR A 290 30.49 15.04 -21.65
CA THR A 290 31.69 14.24 -21.91
C THR A 290 32.67 14.96 -22.84
N ASP A 291 33.90 15.18 -22.35
CA ASP A 291 34.98 15.92 -23.00
C ASP A 291 34.61 17.34 -23.47
N HIS A 292 33.52 17.93 -22.97
CA HIS A 292 33.08 19.26 -23.38
C HIS A 292 33.86 20.35 -22.64
N PRO A 293 34.62 21.23 -23.34
CA PRO A 293 35.51 22.19 -22.69
C PRO A 293 34.83 23.15 -21.72
N GLU A 294 33.62 23.61 -22.07
CA GLU A 294 32.84 24.52 -21.20
C GLU A 294 32.38 23.81 -19.91
N ALA A 295 31.98 22.54 -20.02
CA ALA A 295 31.52 21.76 -18.87
C ALA A 295 32.67 21.49 -17.90
N ILE A 296 33.82 21.06 -18.44
CA ILE A 296 35.05 20.85 -17.67
C ILE A 296 35.47 22.14 -16.98
N SER A 297 35.46 23.27 -17.69
CA SER A 297 35.87 24.57 -17.13
C SER A 297 34.94 25.01 -16.00
N ALA A 298 33.62 24.86 -16.17
CA ALA A 298 32.64 25.22 -15.15
C ALA A 298 32.76 24.37 -13.88
N LEU A 299 32.98 23.06 -14.02
CA LEU A 299 33.18 22.17 -12.87
C LEU A 299 34.48 22.46 -12.13
N VAL A 300 35.58 22.76 -12.84
CA VAL A 300 36.85 23.17 -12.23
C VAL A 300 36.70 24.49 -11.47
N GLU A 301 35.97 25.45 -12.04
CA GLU A 301 35.63 26.71 -11.38
C GLU A 301 34.83 26.47 -10.08
N LEU A 302 33.84 25.57 -10.13
CA LEU A 302 33.00 25.23 -8.98
C LEU A 302 33.80 24.57 -7.85
N ILE A 303 34.73 23.65 -8.17
CA ILE A 303 35.63 23.02 -7.18
C ILE A 303 36.48 24.07 -6.47
N ARG A 304 36.96 25.09 -7.19
CA ARG A 304 37.91 26.08 -6.65
C ARG A 304 37.25 27.21 -5.85
N ASN A 305 36.04 27.59 -6.26
CA ASN A 305 35.41 28.81 -5.77
C ASN A 305 34.24 28.54 -4.80
N SER A 306 33.73 27.30 -4.71
CA SER A 306 32.69 26.96 -3.74
C SER A 306 33.25 26.94 -2.32
N GLY A 307 32.51 27.55 -1.38
CA GLY A 307 32.78 27.43 0.07
C GLY A 307 32.10 26.23 0.72
N ASP A 308 31.24 25.52 -0.01
CA ASP A 308 30.52 24.34 0.45
C ASP A 308 31.22 23.06 -0.04
N GLU A 309 31.58 22.18 0.90
CA GLU A 309 32.33 20.95 0.63
C GLU A 309 31.50 19.95 -0.19
N ASP A 310 30.20 19.83 0.08
CA ASP A 310 29.32 18.91 -0.65
C ASP A 310 29.23 19.33 -2.13
N THR A 311 29.10 20.62 -2.42
CA THR A 311 29.13 21.18 -3.78
C THR A 311 30.47 20.92 -4.48
N GLN A 312 31.60 21.05 -3.77
CA GLN A 312 32.94 20.74 -4.33
C GLN A 312 33.06 19.26 -4.70
N TRP A 313 32.59 18.36 -3.84
CA TRP A 313 32.60 16.92 -4.09
C TRP A 313 31.72 16.52 -5.26
N GLN A 314 30.56 17.13 -5.39
CA GLN A 314 29.64 16.87 -6.51
C GLN A 314 30.23 17.35 -7.83
N ALA A 315 30.87 18.53 -7.83
CA ALA A 315 31.61 19.03 -8.98
C ALA A 315 32.75 18.09 -9.37
N ALA A 316 33.48 17.55 -8.38
CA ALA A 316 34.53 16.57 -8.58
C ALA A 316 34.03 15.24 -9.15
N ASP A 317 32.94 14.68 -8.61
CA ASP A 317 32.32 13.45 -9.11
C ASP A 317 31.85 13.61 -10.57
N SER A 318 31.14 14.70 -10.88
CA SER A 318 30.75 15.04 -12.25
C SER A 318 31.96 15.21 -13.18
N LEU A 319 33.04 15.85 -12.70
CA LEU A 319 34.25 16.07 -13.48
C LEU A 319 34.98 14.75 -13.78
N GLY A 320 35.00 13.82 -12.83
CA GLY A 320 35.53 12.47 -13.01
C GLY A 320 34.76 11.65 -14.07
N LYS A 321 33.45 11.89 -14.20
CA LYS A 321 32.60 11.24 -15.23
C LYS A 321 32.86 11.79 -16.64
N ILE A 322 33.11 13.09 -16.79
CA ILE A 322 33.21 13.75 -18.11
C ILE A 322 34.62 13.99 -18.61
N GLY A 323 35.63 14.01 -17.74
CA GLY A 323 37.01 14.42 -18.07
C GLY A 323 38.06 13.41 -17.63
N LYS A 324 37.78 12.11 -17.77
CA LYS A 324 38.58 10.99 -17.24
C LYS A 324 40.07 11.07 -17.57
N ASP A 325 40.42 11.56 -18.76
CA ASP A 325 41.81 11.71 -19.22
C ASP A 325 42.23 13.19 -19.37
N HIS A 326 41.40 14.13 -18.92
CA HIS A 326 41.66 15.56 -19.09
C HIS A 326 42.65 16.06 -18.02
N PRO A 327 43.84 16.58 -18.38
CA PRO A 327 44.87 16.95 -17.41
C PRO A 327 44.41 17.94 -16.34
N VAL A 328 43.54 18.88 -16.70
CA VAL A 328 42.98 19.88 -15.78
C VAL A 328 42.01 19.24 -14.77
N ALA A 329 41.26 18.21 -15.19
CA ALA A 329 40.36 17.48 -14.30
C ALA A 329 41.14 16.73 -13.23
N ILE A 330 42.21 16.03 -13.65
CA ILE A 330 43.11 15.31 -12.76
C ILE A 330 43.75 16.25 -11.74
N ILE A 331 44.23 17.43 -12.18
CA ILE A 331 44.84 18.43 -11.28
C ILE A 331 43.83 18.95 -10.26
N ALA A 332 42.62 19.33 -10.69
CA ALA A 332 41.59 19.85 -9.79
C ALA A 332 41.14 18.81 -8.75
N LEU A 333 40.98 17.54 -9.15
CA LEU A 333 40.67 16.43 -8.23
C LEU A 333 41.78 16.20 -7.21
N VAL A 334 43.05 16.26 -7.64
CA VAL A 334 44.22 16.13 -6.74
C VAL A 334 44.34 17.31 -5.77
N GLU A 335 44.03 18.53 -6.21
CA GLU A 335 43.99 19.73 -5.36
C GLU A 335 42.88 19.64 -4.29
N LEU A 336 41.68 19.18 -4.67
CA LEU A 336 40.56 18.99 -3.73
C LEU A 336 40.90 17.96 -2.63
N ILE A 337 41.45 16.80 -3.02
CA ILE A 337 41.84 15.73 -2.09
C ILE A 337 42.93 16.19 -1.10
N ARG A 338 43.81 17.11 -1.52
CA ARG A 338 44.89 17.64 -0.65
C ARG A 338 44.41 18.72 0.32
N ASN A 339 43.34 19.42 -0.03
CA ASN A 339 42.83 20.57 0.72
C ASN A 339 41.61 20.25 1.60
N SER A 340 41.00 19.06 1.48
CA SER A 340 39.92 18.60 2.37
C SER A 340 40.48 18.27 3.76
N GLY A 341 40.45 19.25 4.66
CA GLY A 341 41.01 19.17 6.01
C GLY A 341 40.03 18.63 7.04
N ASP A 342 39.57 17.37 6.93
CA ASP A 342 39.05 16.66 8.11
C ASP A 342 39.02 15.13 7.92
N GLU A 343 39.42 14.40 8.97
CA GLU A 343 39.52 12.93 9.02
C GLU A 343 38.15 12.23 8.95
N ARG A 344 37.06 12.98 9.16
CA ARG A 344 35.66 12.52 9.22
C ARG A 344 35.05 12.18 7.86
N THR A 345 35.42 12.91 6.80
CA THR A 345 34.92 12.68 5.43
C THR A 345 35.52 11.41 4.82
N LEU A 346 36.76 11.07 5.22
CA LEU A 346 37.44 9.80 4.94
C LEU A 346 36.76 8.58 5.60
N LEU A 347 36.01 8.77 6.70
CA LEU A 347 35.31 7.69 7.40
C LEU A 347 34.02 7.27 6.67
N ARG A 348 33.29 8.23 6.09
CA ARG A 348 32.06 7.99 5.32
C ARG A 348 32.33 7.19 4.04
N GLN A 349 33.40 7.55 3.32
CA GLN A 349 33.88 6.82 2.12
C GLN A 349 34.38 5.40 2.43
N ARG A 350 34.94 5.16 3.62
CA ARG A 350 35.36 3.80 4.06
C ARG A 350 34.18 2.93 4.46
N ALA A 351 33.13 3.50 5.04
CA ALA A 351 31.93 2.77 5.44
C ALA A 351 31.11 2.31 4.22
N ASP A 352 30.93 3.17 3.22
CA ASP A 352 30.18 2.83 2.00
C ASP A 352 30.93 1.79 1.14
N SER A 353 32.27 1.84 1.12
CA SER A 353 33.11 0.87 0.39
C SER A 353 33.20 -0.51 1.06
N LEU A 354 32.91 -0.63 2.36
CA LEU A 354 32.96 -1.91 3.12
C LEU A 354 31.60 -2.64 3.14
N GLY A 355 30.49 -1.92 2.96
CA GLY A 355 29.15 -2.51 2.85
C GLY A 355 28.92 -3.31 1.56
N GLU A 356 29.68 -3.02 0.50
CA GLU A 356 29.50 -3.68 -0.81
C GLU A 356 30.34 -4.96 -1.00
N ILE A 357 31.23 -5.32 -0.07
CA ILE A 357 32.24 -6.36 -0.34
C ILE A 357 31.98 -7.72 0.32
N ASP A 358 31.47 -7.80 1.56
CA ASP A 358 31.00 -9.08 2.14
C ASP A 358 30.27 -8.86 3.47
N LYS A 359 28.98 -9.21 3.52
CA LYS A 359 28.09 -9.02 4.68
C LYS A 359 28.41 -9.96 5.87
N ASP A 360 29.26 -10.95 5.67
CA ASP A 360 29.59 -11.98 6.67
C ASP A 360 31.06 -11.89 7.15
N HIS A 361 31.79 -10.82 6.80
CA HIS A 361 33.21 -10.70 7.13
C HIS A 361 33.47 -10.37 8.62
N PRO A 362 34.28 -11.16 9.36
CA PRO A 362 34.50 -11.00 10.81
C PRO A 362 35.01 -9.63 11.26
N LEU A 363 35.75 -8.91 10.41
CA LEU A 363 36.21 -7.55 10.68
C LEU A 363 35.11 -6.48 10.56
N ALA A 364 34.08 -6.68 9.74
CA ALA A 364 32.92 -5.78 9.66
C ALA A 364 32.04 -5.93 10.91
N ILE A 365 31.90 -7.16 11.41
CA ILE A 365 31.23 -7.48 12.69
C ILE A 365 31.99 -6.86 13.87
N ALA A 366 33.33 -6.96 13.88
CA ALA A 366 34.15 -6.35 14.93
C ALA A 366 34.07 -4.81 14.95
N ALA A 367 34.05 -4.16 13.77
CA ALA A 367 33.91 -2.70 13.64
C ALA A 367 32.52 -2.20 14.09
N LEU A 368 31.45 -2.93 13.77
CA LEU A 368 30.09 -2.63 14.24
C LEU A 368 29.97 -2.81 15.76
N VAL A 369 30.62 -3.83 16.34
CA VAL A 369 30.66 -4.07 17.80
C VAL A 369 31.46 -3.01 18.55
N GLU A 370 32.50 -2.44 17.95
CA GLU A 370 33.27 -1.34 18.54
C GLU A 370 32.49 -0.01 18.50
N LEU A 371 31.76 0.25 17.41
CA LEU A 371 30.85 1.40 17.27
C LEU A 371 29.72 1.37 18.32
N ILE A 372 29.19 0.18 18.61
CA ILE A 372 28.18 -0.08 19.65
C ILE A 372 28.70 0.20 21.07
N ARG A 373 30.00 -0.04 21.35
CA ARG A 373 30.56 0.16 22.69
C ARG A 373 30.84 1.61 23.06
N ASN A 374 31.01 2.50 22.06
CA ASN A 374 31.49 3.86 22.29
C ASN A 374 30.42 4.96 22.14
N SER A 375 29.15 4.64 21.84
CA SER A 375 28.06 5.60 21.72
C SER A 375 26.99 5.40 22.79
N ALA A 376 27.29 5.77 24.04
CA ALA A 376 26.39 5.55 25.18
C ALA A 376 25.06 6.32 25.14
N ASN A 377 24.78 7.16 24.13
CA ASN A 377 23.62 8.08 24.14
C ASN A 377 22.78 8.13 22.84
N GLU A 378 22.92 7.22 21.87
CA GLU A 378 22.14 7.27 20.63
C GLU A 378 21.15 6.10 20.46
N ARG A 379 19.85 6.43 20.53
CA ARG A 379 18.70 5.50 20.36
C ARG A 379 18.67 4.80 18.98
N THR A 380 19.34 5.36 17.98
CA THR A 380 19.47 4.83 16.61
C THR A 380 20.47 3.70 16.47
N LEU A 381 21.48 3.59 17.36
CA LEU A 381 22.52 2.55 17.28
C LEU A 381 22.14 1.25 18.02
N GLN A 382 21.34 1.36 19.08
CA GLN A 382 20.80 0.20 19.82
C GLN A 382 19.79 -0.59 18.97
N LYS A 383 19.13 0.08 18.02
CA LYS A 383 18.22 -0.46 17.00
C LYS A 383 18.91 -1.50 16.09
N HIS A 384 20.11 -1.21 15.59
CA HIS A 384 20.87 -2.11 14.70
C HIS A 384 21.41 -3.38 15.41
N ALA A 385 21.67 -3.30 16.72
CA ALA A 385 22.16 -4.44 17.50
C ALA A 385 21.10 -5.54 17.72
N ILE A 386 19.81 -5.17 17.82
CA ILE A 386 18.68 -6.10 17.96
C ILE A 386 18.32 -6.73 16.61
N GLU A 387 18.31 -5.94 15.52
CA GLU A 387 18.12 -6.41 14.13
C GLU A 387 19.16 -7.50 13.74
N THR A 388 20.36 -7.43 14.31
CA THR A 388 21.43 -8.42 14.09
C THR A 388 21.19 -9.72 14.88
N LEU A 389 20.57 -9.66 16.06
CA LEU A 389 20.26 -10.84 16.90
C LEU A 389 19.07 -11.66 16.37
N VAL A 390 18.07 -11.01 15.79
CA VAL A 390 16.93 -11.71 15.14
C VAL A 390 17.38 -12.41 13.86
N LYS A 391 18.31 -11.83 13.09
CA LYS A 391 18.98 -12.49 11.96
C LYS A 391 19.76 -13.74 12.36
N ILE A 392 20.36 -13.78 13.56
CA ILE A 392 21.09 -14.94 14.08
C ILE A 392 20.14 -16.05 14.58
N ALA A 393 18.92 -15.70 15.01
CA ALA A 393 17.89 -16.66 15.41
C ALA A 393 17.31 -17.49 14.23
N LYS A 394 17.54 -17.05 12.99
CA LYS A 394 17.07 -17.67 11.75
C LYS A 394 17.62 -19.08 11.50
N ASP A 395 18.75 -19.44 12.13
CA ASP A 395 19.46 -20.71 11.89
C ASP A 395 19.06 -21.86 12.82
N LYS A 396 18.13 -21.68 13.77
CA LYS A 396 17.88 -22.68 14.84
C LYS A 396 16.44 -23.08 15.15
N GLN A 397 15.45 -22.85 14.27
CA GLN A 397 14.04 -23.28 14.47
C GLN A 397 13.58 -23.11 15.94
N VAL A 398 13.51 -21.87 16.41
CA VAL A 398 13.04 -21.59 17.77
C VAL A 398 11.51 -21.60 17.82
N ASP A 399 10.96 -22.26 18.82
CA ASP A 399 9.52 -22.29 19.15
C ASP A 399 9.03 -20.87 19.51
N ILE A 400 8.17 -20.32 18.66
CA ILE A 400 7.64 -18.94 18.74
C ILE A 400 6.60 -18.72 19.85
N SER A 401 6.18 -19.79 20.54
CA SER A 401 5.15 -19.73 21.58
C SER A 401 5.53 -18.80 22.74
N ALA A 402 6.81 -18.75 23.11
CA ALA A 402 7.31 -17.87 24.17
C ALA A 402 7.36 -16.38 23.75
N LEU A 403 7.51 -16.09 22.45
CA LEU A 403 7.50 -14.72 21.92
C LEU A 403 6.06 -14.19 21.90
N VAL A 404 5.11 -15.02 21.46
CA VAL A 404 3.66 -14.72 21.48
C VAL A 404 3.16 -14.52 22.91
N GLU A 405 3.59 -15.36 23.86
CA GLU A 405 3.24 -15.23 25.28
C GLU A 405 3.83 -13.93 25.90
N SER A 406 5.02 -13.49 25.47
CA SER A 406 5.62 -12.22 25.96
C SER A 406 4.86 -10.97 25.51
N ILE A 407 4.21 -11.02 24.34
CA ILE A 407 3.39 -9.93 23.77
C ILE A 407 2.09 -9.75 24.56
N ILE A 408 1.46 -10.87 24.90
CA ILE A 408 0.21 -10.90 25.66
C ILE A 408 0.45 -10.53 27.14
N ARG A 409 1.61 -10.92 27.71
CA ARG A 409 1.89 -10.80 29.15
C ARG A 409 2.53 -9.48 29.59
N TYR A 410 3.18 -8.71 28.69
CA TYR A 410 3.90 -7.46 29.01
C TYR A 410 3.34 -6.22 28.27
N SER A 411 2.02 -6.14 28.15
CA SER A 411 1.25 -5.12 27.42
C SER A 411 1.32 -3.67 27.97
N GLY A 412 2.29 -3.33 28.82
CA GLY A 412 2.49 -1.98 29.36
C GLY A 412 3.46 -1.10 28.57
N ASP A 413 4.42 -1.69 27.85
CA ASP A 413 5.51 -0.95 27.19
C ASP A 413 5.32 -0.87 25.66
N ARG A 414 5.23 0.36 25.13
CA ARG A 414 5.03 0.65 23.69
C ARG A 414 6.22 0.16 22.86
N ASP A 415 7.44 0.25 23.39
CA ASP A 415 8.64 -0.18 22.68
C ASP A 415 8.70 -1.69 22.54
N THR A 416 8.31 -2.43 23.57
CA THR A 416 8.23 -3.90 23.54
C THR A 416 7.19 -4.40 22.52
N ARG A 417 6.00 -3.80 22.45
CA ARG A 417 4.97 -4.18 21.45
C ARG A 417 5.42 -3.95 20.01
N ARG A 418 6.03 -2.80 19.75
CA ARG A 418 6.57 -2.45 18.43
C ARG A 418 7.62 -3.47 17.98
N ARG A 419 8.57 -3.80 18.86
CA ARG A 419 9.66 -4.76 18.58
C ARG A 419 9.15 -6.18 18.36
N ALA A 420 8.12 -6.55 19.10
CA ALA A 420 7.43 -7.82 18.92
C ALA A 420 6.79 -7.92 17.53
N ALA A 421 6.09 -6.87 17.08
CA ALA A 421 5.51 -6.83 15.74
C ALA A 421 6.59 -7.02 14.66
N GLU A 422 7.69 -6.25 14.75
CA GLU A 422 8.83 -6.34 13.82
C GLU A 422 9.44 -7.77 13.80
N SER A 423 9.66 -8.36 14.99
CA SER A 423 10.26 -9.70 15.11
C SER A 423 9.37 -10.80 14.53
N LEU A 424 8.04 -10.70 14.70
CA LEU A 424 7.09 -11.66 14.12
C LEU A 424 7.11 -11.65 12.58
N GLY A 425 7.36 -10.48 11.96
CA GLY A 425 7.53 -10.35 10.51
C GLY A 425 8.75 -11.09 9.95
N GLU A 426 9.78 -11.33 10.77
CA GLU A 426 11.01 -11.98 10.34
C GLU A 426 11.02 -13.51 10.54
N ILE A 427 10.23 -14.03 11.49
CA ILE A 427 10.41 -15.39 12.04
C ILE A 427 9.48 -16.44 11.43
N GLY A 428 8.36 -16.05 10.78
CA GLY A 428 7.37 -17.03 10.32
C GLY A 428 6.64 -16.66 9.04
N LYS A 429 7.26 -16.90 7.88
CA LYS A 429 6.55 -16.83 6.60
C LYS A 429 5.35 -17.78 6.61
N ASP A 430 4.16 -17.24 6.37
CA ASP A 430 2.88 -17.97 6.36
C ASP A 430 2.55 -18.68 7.71
N ASN A 431 3.14 -18.25 8.84
CA ASN A 431 2.83 -18.81 10.15
C ASN A 431 1.50 -18.26 10.69
N PRO A 432 0.47 -19.10 10.92
CA PRO A 432 -0.86 -18.62 11.33
C PRO A 432 -0.87 -17.98 12.71
N VAL A 433 -0.04 -18.43 13.65
CA VAL A 433 0.04 -17.87 15.00
C VAL A 433 0.68 -16.48 14.96
N ALA A 434 1.73 -16.29 14.17
CA ALA A 434 2.35 -14.99 13.99
C ALA A 434 1.40 -13.99 13.29
N ILE A 435 0.66 -14.45 12.28
CA ILE A 435 -0.34 -13.63 11.58
C ILE A 435 -1.45 -13.21 12.55
N SER A 436 -2.01 -14.14 13.34
CA SER A 436 -3.03 -13.81 14.33
C SER A 436 -2.54 -12.83 15.39
N ALA A 437 -1.32 -13.00 15.92
CA ALA A 437 -0.75 -12.09 16.90
C ALA A 437 -0.51 -10.68 16.33
N LEU A 438 -0.08 -10.57 15.07
CA LEU A 438 0.07 -9.28 14.39
C LEU A 438 -1.28 -8.59 14.14
N VAL A 439 -2.30 -9.35 13.76
CA VAL A 439 -3.67 -8.85 13.59
C VAL A 439 -4.23 -8.34 14.92
N GLU A 440 -4.03 -9.09 16.01
CA GLU A 440 -4.41 -8.67 17.36
C GLU A 440 -3.70 -7.38 17.78
N LEU A 441 -2.38 -7.27 17.57
CA LEU A 441 -1.60 -6.06 17.85
C LEU A 441 -2.11 -4.84 17.06
N MET A 442 -2.54 -5.06 15.82
CA MET A 442 -3.04 -4.02 14.95
C MET A 442 -4.39 -3.44 15.42
N TYR A 443 -5.25 -4.25 16.05
CA TYR A 443 -6.54 -3.81 16.60
C TYR A 443 -6.45 -3.29 18.04
N ASN A 444 -5.64 -3.93 18.88
CA ASN A 444 -5.62 -3.67 20.33
C ASN A 444 -4.58 -2.64 20.76
N SER A 445 -3.68 -2.22 19.88
CA SER A 445 -2.69 -1.18 20.19
C SER A 445 -3.26 0.22 20.02
N GLY A 446 -3.25 1.02 21.09
CA GLY A 446 -3.49 2.47 21.01
C GLY A 446 -2.29 3.28 20.51
N ASP A 447 -1.21 2.64 20.08
CA ASP A 447 -0.02 3.26 19.49
C ASP A 447 0.03 3.02 17.98
N GLU A 448 -0.08 4.08 17.19
CA GLU A 448 -0.13 4.04 15.72
C GLU A 448 1.14 3.45 15.10
N ILE A 449 2.32 3.73 15.67
CA ILE A 449 3.58 3.18 15.18
C ILE A 449 3.58 1.65 15.29
N THR A 450 3.06 1.11 16.39
CA THR A 450 2.90 -0.35 16.56
C THR A 450 1.92 -0.93 15.54
N ARG A 451 0.80 -0.26 15.26
CA ARG A 451 -0.17 -0.70 14.24
C ARG A 451 0.44 -0.70 12.84
N MET A 452 1.17 0.37 12.50
CA MET A 452 1.93 0.49 11.25
C MET A 452 2.96 -0.63 11.10
N ARG A 453 3.75 -0.94 12.15
CA ARG A 453 4.74 -2.04 12.11
C ARG A 453 4.09 -3.41 12.01
N ALA A 454 2.93 -3.61 12.65
CA ALA A 454 2.17 -4.84 12.51
C ALA A 454 1.68 -5.01 11.06
N ALA A 455 1.14 -3.94 10.45
CA ALA A 455 0.72 -3.94 9.06
C ALA A 455 1.88 -4.24 8.09
N GLU A 456 3.03 -3.60 8.30
CA GLU A 456 4.27 -3.86 7.54
C GLU A 456 4.68 -5.34 7.62
N SER A 457 4.69 -5.89 8.83
CA SER A 457 5.07 -7.28 9.09
C SER A 457 4.08 -8.27 8.45
N LEU A 458 2.78 -7.97 8.47
CA LEU A 458 1.77 -8.73 7.73
C LEU A 458 2.00 -8.69 6.22
N GLY A 459 2.50 -7.57 5.68
CA GLY A 459 2.92 -7.46 4.29
C GLY A 459 4.05 -8.42 3.89
N VAL A 460 4.87 -8.85 4.85
CA VAL A 460 5.98 -9.78 4.64
C VAL A 460 5.53 -11.23 4.79
N ILE A 461 4.76 -11.55 5.83
CA ILE A 461 4.43 -12.95 6.18
C ILE A 461 3.02 -13.40 5.76
N GLY A 462 2.10 -12.47 5.50
CA GLY A 462 0.68 -12.73 5.27
C GLY A 462 0.33 -13.05 3.81
N LYS A 463 1.25 -13.62 3.03
CA LYS A 463 1.07 -13.81 1.60
C LYS A 463 -0.13 -14.70 1.32
N ASN A 464 -1.11 -14.19 0.57
CA ASN A 464 -2.33 -14.91 0.22
C ASN A 464 -3.12 -15.41 1.46
N ASN A 465 -2.95 -14.76 2.63
CA ASN A 465 -3.67 -15.08 3.85
C ASN A 465 -4.91 -14.16 3.98
N GLN A 466 -6.10 -14.75 4.00
CA GLN A 466 -7.35 -13.98 4.03
C GLN A 466 -7.51 -13.14 5.30
N VAL A 467 -7.06 -13.63 6.47
CA VAL A 467 -7.16 -12.89 7.74
C VAL A 467 -6.28 -11.63 7.70
N ALA A 468 -5.03 -11.77 7.26
CA ALA A 468 -4.14 -10.63 7.07
C ALA A 468 -4.71 -9.61 6.06
N ILE A 469 -5.28 -10.09 4.96
CA ILE A 469 -5.87 -9.26 3.90
C ILE A 469 -7.08 -8.47 4.41
N SER A 470 -8.03 -9.14 5.09
CA SER A 470 -9.20 -8.50 5.69
C SER A 470 -8.79 -7.48 6.75
N ALA A 471 -7.81 -7.82 7.59
CA ALA A 471 -7.30 -6.94 8.63
C ALA A 471 -6.67 -5.65 8.04
N LEU A 472 -5.85 -5.79 6.98
CA LEU A 472 -5.27 -4.63 6.30
C LEU A 472 -6.32 -3.78 5.57
N VAL A 473 -7.34 -4.39 4.96
CA VAL A 473 -8.47 -3.66 4.35
C VAL A 473 -9.19 -2.80 5.39
N GLU A 474 -9.47 -3.38 6.56
CA GLU A 474 -10.13 -2.66 7.65
C GLU A 474 -9.23 -1.56 8.25
N LEU A 475 -7.93 -1.82 8.39
CA LEU A 475 -6.98 -0.83 8.90
C LEU A 475 -6.92 0.42 8.01
N ILE A 476 -6.97 0.25 6.69
CA ILE A 476 -7.01 1.36 5.73
C ILE A 476 -8.24 2.24 5.97
N GLY A 477 -9.41 1.63 6.17
CA GLY A 477 -10.67 2.37 6.35
C GLY A 477 -10.82 3.05 7.72
N ASN A 478 -10.27 2.46 8.78
CA ASN A 478 -10.55 2.88 10.17
C ASN A 478 -9.40 3.65 10.84
N SER A 479 -8.18 3.65 10.28
CA SER A 479 -7.06 4.38 10.87
C SER A 479 -7.19 5.90 10.63
N CYS A 480 -6.95 6.69 11.67
CA CYS A 480 -6.82 8.15 11.58
C CYS A 480 -5.39 8.61 11.24
N ASP A 481 -4.41 7.72 11.28
CA ASP A 481 -3.02 8.01 10.95
C ASP A 481 -2.69 7.71 9.47
N GLU A 482 -2.18 8.72 8.77
CA GLU A 482 -1.88 8.65 7.33
C GLU A 482 -0.78 7.66 6.99
N ALA A 483 0.28 7.59 7.81
CA ALA A 483 1.40 6.68 7.58
C ALA A 483 0.98 5.22 7.75
N THR A 484 0.14 4.95 8.73
CA THR A 484 -0.45 3.63 8.98
C THR A 484 -1.34 3.18 7.83
N ARG A 485 -2.21 4.07 7.30
CA ARG A 485 -3.03 3.78 6.11
C ARG A 485 -2.18 3.46 4.89
N TRP A 486 -1.16 4.28 4.64
CA TRP A 486 -0.24 4.07 3.53
C TRP A 486 0.49 2.73 3.65
N GLN A 487 1.01 2.41 4.84
CA GLN A 487 1.70 1.15 5.09
C GLN A 487 0.76 -0.05 4.92
N ALA A 488 -0.49 0.06 5.37
CA ALA A 488 -1.49 -0.98 5.21
C ALA A 488 -1.84 -1.22 3.74
N ALA A 489 -2.07 -0.15 2.98
CA ALA A 489 -2.31 -0.20 1.54
C ALA A 489 -1.14 -0.81 0.78
N ASP A 490 0.09 -0.43 1.11
CA ASP A 490 1.29 -0.99 0.49
C ASP A 490 1.48 -2.48 0.79
N SER A 491 1.28 -2.86 2.05
CA SER A 491 1.36 -4.26 2.51
C SER A 491 0.30 -5.12 1.83
N LEU A 492 -0.93 -4.61 1.71
CA LEU A 492 -2.05 -5.29 1.05
C LEU A 492 -1.74 -5.59 -0.43
N ARG A 493 -1.21 -4.60 -1.18
CA ARG A 493 -0.82 -4.80 -2.59
C ARG A 493 0.26 -5.89 -2.78
N LYS A 494 1.11 -6.12 -1.78
CA LYS A 494 2.20 -7.13 -1.83
C LYS A 494 1.69 -8.56 -1.60
N ILE A 495 0.62 -8.75 -0.81
CA ILE A 495 0.17 -10.07 -0.36
C ILE A 495 -1.02 -10.63 -1.13
N MET A 496 -1.83 -9.79 -1.79
CA MET A 496 -3.03 -10.23 -2.52
C MET A 496 -2.73 -11.13 -3.72
N LYS A 497 -3.57 -12.15 -3.94
CA LYS A 497 -3.61 -13.00 -5.14
C LYS A 497 -5.01 -13.55 -5.39
N GLY A 498 -5.34 -13.81 -6.65
CA GLY A 498 -6.57 -14.50 -7.07
C GLY A 498 -7.82 -13.85 -6.47
N LYS A 499 -8.66 -14.66 -5.81
CA LYS A 499 -9.93 -14.22 -5.19
C LYS A 499 -9.79 -13.06 -4.19
N HIS A 500 -8.60 -12.83 -3.62
CA HIS A 500 -8.39 -11.78 -2.63
C HIS A 500 -8.51 -10.36 -3.20
N PHE A 501 -8.27 -10.17 -4.50
CA PHE A 501 -8.48 -8.85 -5.12
C PHE A 501 -9.95 -8.41 -5.02
N ALA A 502 -10.89 -9.35 -5.17
CA ALA A 502 -12.31 -9.05 -5.01
C ALA A 502 -12.66 -8.58 -3.58
N ILE A 503 -12.01 -9.15 -2.55
CA ILE A 503 -12.20 -8.72 -1.15
C ILE A 503 -11.79 -7.27 -0.96
N ALA A 504 -10.60 -6.89 -1.46
CA ALA A 504 -10.12 -5.52 -1.36
C ALA A 504 -10.99 -4.53 -2.14
N VAL A 505 -11.46 -4.89 -3.34
CA VAL A 505 -12.40 -4.07 -4.11
C VAL A 505 -13.70 -3.85 -3.33
N SER A 506 -14.33 -4.91 -2.85
CA SER A 506 -15.61 -4.78 -2.14
C SER A 506 -15.47 -4.05 -0.81
N GLY A 507 -14.34 -4.19 -0.11
CA GLY A 507 -14.10 -3.54 1.19
C GLY A 507 -13.71 -2.05 1.09
N LEU A 508 -13.03 -1.64 0.02
CA LEU A 508 -12.49 -0.27 -0.10
C LEU A 508 -13.27 0.62 -1.08
N LYS A 509 -14.16 0.08 -1.92
CA LYS A 509 -14.87 0.89 -2.95
C LYS A 509 -15.65 2.06 -2.37
N ASN A 510 -16.19 1.92 -1.15
CA ASN A 510 -16.97 2.97 -0.50
C ASN A 510 -16.09 4.13 -0.01
N CYS A 511 -14.77 3.98 -0.02
CA CYS A 511 -13.81 5.04 0.26
C CYS A 511 -13.56 5.94 -0.96
N LEU A 512 -14.04 5.56 -2.15
CA LEU A 512 -13.85 6.30 -3.40
C LEU A 512 -15.05 7.20 -3.70
N THR A 513 -15.40 8.09 -2.77
CA THR A 513 -16.44 9.10 -2.97
C THR A 513 -15.84 10.49 -3.10
N SER A 514 -16.55 11.40 -3.78
CA SER A 514 -16.13 12.80 -3.88
C SER A 514 -16.04 13.49 -2.51
N GLU A 515 -16.91 13.12 -1.58
CA GLU A 515 -16.88 13.61 -0.20
C GLU A 515 -15.58 13.21 0.52
N ILE A 516 -15.15 11.95 0.39
CA ILE A 516 -13.90 11.49 0.99
C ILE A 516 -12.70 12.11 0.28
N TYR A 517 -12.75 12.28 -1.05
CA TYR A 517 -11.69 12.97 -1.78
C TYR A 517 -11.45 14.40 -1.25
N GLU A 518 -12.53 15.13 -0.92
CA GLU A 518 -12.44 16.51 -0.40
C GLU A 518 -12.07 16.57 1.09
N ASN A 519 -12.57 15.64 1.91
CA ASN A 519 -12.40 15.66 3.37
C ASN A 519 -11.18 14.87 3.88
N ASP A 520 -10.79 13.80 3.18
CA ASP A 520 -9.71 12.88 3.54
C ASP A 520 -9.04 12.31 2.27
N SER A 521 -8.33 13.19 1.57
CA SER A 521 -7.64 12.85 0.32
C SER A 521 -6.60 11.73 0.48
N ASN A 522 -6.02 11.56 1.67
CA ASN A 522 -5.09 10.49 1.99
C ASN A 522 -5.78 9.12 2.00
N LEU A 523 -6.95 9.00 2.65
CA LEU A 523 -7.75 7.77 2.60
C LEU A 523 -8.15 7.43 1.18
N TYR A 524 -8.65 8.42 0.43
CA TYR A 524 -9.05 8.25 -0.97
C TYR A 524 -7.87 7.71 -1.81
N GLU A 525 -6.72 8.36 -1.72
CA GLU A 525 -5.52 7.99 -2.49
C GLU A 525 -5.04 6.58 -2.16
N ASN A 526 -4.99 6.21 -0.87
CA ASN A 526 -4.58 4.87 -0.46
C ASN A 526 -5.55 3.79 -0.97
N CYS A 527 -6.86 4.02 -0.86
CA CYS A 527 -7.87 3.10 -1.39
C CYS A 527 -7.80 3.00 -2.92
N TYR A 528 -7.61 4.12 -3.60
CA TYR A 528 -7.49 4.18 -5.05
C TYR A 528 -6.29 3.36 -5.52
N GLN A 529 -5.13 3.47 -4.86
CA GLN A 529 -3.94 2.69 -5.21
C GLN A 529 -4.15 1.17 -5.08
N VAL A 530 -4.87 0.73 -4.04
CA VAL A 530 -5.18 -0.70 -3.84
C VAL A 530 -6.15 -1.18 -4.91
N ILE A 531 -7.24 -0.45 -5.16
CA ILE A 531 -8.25 -0.83 -6.14
C ILE A 531 -7.69 -0.79 -7.55
N TRP A 532 -6.84 0.20 -7.88
CA TRP A 532 -6.10 0.23 -9.14
C TRP A 532 -5.25 -1.02 -9.31
N ASN A 533 -4.52 -1.46 -8.27
CA ASN A 533 -3.77 -2.71 -8.31
C ASN A 533 -4.67 -3.92 -8.53
N CYS A 534 -5.86 -3.96 -7.94
CA CYS A 534 -6.85 -5.01 -8.18
C CYS A 534 -7.30 -5.01 -9.65
N ALA A 535 -7.66 -3.86 -10.22
CA ALA A 535 -8.07 -3.72 -11.61
C ALA A 535 -6.98 -4.20 -12.59
N GLN A 536 -5.69 -4.02 -12.27
CA GLN A 536 -4.58 -4.51 -13.10
C GLN A 536 -4.39 -6.04 -13.06
N ASN A 537 -4.94 -6.72 -12.05
CA ASN A 537 -4.75 -8.15 -11.83
C ASN A 537 -6.04 -8.99 -11.93
N MET A 538 -7.19 -8.35 -12.13
CA MET A 538 -8.48 -9.00 -12.33
C MET A 538 -8.93 -8.90 -13.80
N THR A 539 -9.71 -9.89 -14.24
CA THR A 539 -10.47 -9.72 -15.48
C THR A 539 -11.55 -8.65 -15.29
N TYR A 540 -11.93 -7.96 -16.36
CA TYR A 540 -12.98 -6.93 -16.27
C TYR A 540 -14.31 -7.46 -15.69
N PRO A 541 -14.81 -8.64 -16.10
CA PRO A 541 -16.05 -9.17 -15.54
C PRO A 541 -15.97 -9.52 -14.04
N GLU A 542 -14.83 -10.04 -13.57
CA GLU A 542 -14.61 -10.32 -12.14
C GLU A 542 -14.56 -9.03 -11.32
N PHE A 543 -13.87 -8.01 -11.81
CA PHE A 543 -13.78 -6.72 -11.14
C PHE A 543 -15.14 -6.04 -11.10
N HIS A 544 -15.86 -5.99 -12.22
CA HIS A 544 -17.20 -5.43 -12.30
C HIS A 544 -18.16 -6.13 -11.33
N GLN A 545 -18.09 -7.45 -11.22
CA GLN A 545 -18.85 -8.18 -10.22
C GLN A 545 -18.48 -7.77 -8.79
N ALA A 546 -17.19 -7.74 -8.44
CA ALA A 546 -16.74 -7.34 -7.11
C ALA A 546 -17.13 -5.88 -6.76
N TRP A 547 -17.13 -5.00 -7.76
CA TRP A 547 -17.50 -3.60 -7.64
C TRP A 547 -18.99 -3.42 -7.33
N HIS A 548 -19.87 -4.15 -8.02
CA HIS A 548 -21.32 -4.04 -7.82
C HIS A 548 -21.89 -4.96 -6.73
N THR A 549 -21.15 -5.97 -6.28
CA THR A 549 -21.56 -6.80 -5.15
C THR A 549 -21.49 -5.97 -3.88
N GLN A 550 -22.56 -5.95 -3.07
CA GLN A 550 -22.50 -5.32 -1.75
C GLN A 550 -21.36 -5.95 -0.95
N PRO A 551 -20.69 -5.19 -0.06
CA PRO A 551 -19.74 -5.80 0.87
C PRO A 551 -20.46 -6.98 1.50
N THR A 552 -19.94 -8.19 1.29
CA THR A 552 -20.29 -9.25 2.22
C THR A 552 -19.81 -8.69 3.55
N ASN A 553 -20.72 -8.46 4.49
CA ASN A 553 -20.35 -8.36 5.89
C ASN A 553 -19.77 -9.73 6.27
N SER A 554 -18.54 -9.98 5.80
CA SER A 554 -17.60 -10.83 6.45
C SER A 554 -16.56 -9.87 7.00
N PRO A 555 -16.68 -9.52 8.30
CA PRO A 555 -15.48 -9.46 9.10
C PRO A 555 -14.67 -10.75 8.83
N ILE A 556 -13.39 -10.72 9.15
CA ILE A 556 -12.61 -11.90 9.57
C ILE A 556 -13.55 -13.05 9.96
N PRO A 557 -13.38 -14.30 9.48
CA PRO A 557 -14.26 -15.41 9.86
C PRO A 557 -14.61 -15.29 11.34
N ASP A 558 -15.90 -15.10 11.62
CA ASP A 558 -16.52 -14.98 12.94
C ASP A 558 -16.29 -16.27 13.74
N ASN A 559 -15.04 -16.55 14.08
CA ASN A 559 -14.68 -17.59 15.02
C ASN A 559 -14.53 -17.02 16.44
N HIS A 560 -14.75 -15.71 16.66
CA HIS A 560 -14.72 -15.13 18.01
C HIS A 560 -15.79 -14.06 18.28
N ARG A 561 -16.87 -13.99 17.50
CA ARG A 561 -18.06 -13.21 17.88
C ARG A 561 -19.32 -14.02 17.65
N GLN A 562 -19.52 -15.03 18.50
CA GLN A 562 -20.90 -15.39 18.80
C GLN A 562 -21.52 -14.16 19.44
N ASN A 563 -22.49 -13.56 18.75
CA ASN A 563 -23.32 -12.50 19.31
C ASN A 563 -24.14 -13.13 20.44
N THR A 564 -23.50 -13.27 21.60
CA THR A 564 -24.05 -13.95 22.77
C THR A 564 -25.01 -12.96 23.41
N ASP A 565 -26.30 -13.26 23.36
CA ASP A 565 -27.30 -12.55 24.14
C ASP A 565 -27.05 -12.83 25.64
N ILE A 566 -26.10 -12.09 26.23
CA ILE A 566 -25.66 -12.23 27.62
C ILE A 566 -26.85 -12.25 28.59
N PRO A 567 -27.85 -11.35 28.48
CA PRO A 567 -29.06 -11.42 29.31
C PRO A 567 -29.80 -12.77 29.26
N THR A 568 -29.88 -13.41 28.08
CA THR A 568 -30.52 -14.72 27.92
C THR A 568 -29.64 -15.87 28.42
N LEU A 569 -28.32 -15.75 28.27
CA LEU A 569 -27.36 -16.74 28.75
C LEU A 569 -27.27 -16.76 30.28
N LEU A 570 -27.17 -15.59 30.92
CA LEU A 570 -27.07 -15.49 32.39
C LEU A 570 -28.34 -15.96 33.13
N LYS A 571 -29.50 -15.96 32.46
CA LYS A 571 -30.72 -16.59 33.01
C LYS A 571 -30.63 -18.11 33.18
N GLN A 572 -29.68 -18.76 32.50
CA GLN A 572 -29.49 -20.21 32.59
C GLN A 572 -28.66 -20.64 33.81
N LEU A 573 -27.99 -19.70 34.47
CA LEU A 573 -27.17 -19.97 35.65
C LEU A 573 -28.00 -20.56 36.79
N GLN A 574 -27.48 -21.64 37.38
CA GLN A 574 -28.15 -22.36 38.45
C GLN A 574 -27.53 -22.01 39.82
N PRO A 575 -28.36 -21.71 40.84
CA PRO A 575 -27.88 -21.56 42.20
C PRO A 575 -27.35 -22.90 42.74
N THR A 576 -26.45 -22.84 43.72
CA THR A 576 -25.97 -24.04 44.43
C THR A 576 -26.73 -24.20 45.75
N ASP A 577 -26.47 -25.29 46.49
CA ASP A 577 -27.05 -25.50 47.82
C ASP A 577 -26.77 -24.34 48.77
N LYS A 578 -25.59 -23.70 48.65
CA LYS A 578 -25.13 -22.61 49.51
C LYS A 578 -25.28 -21.21 48.90
N THR A 579 -25.30 -21.06 47.58
CA THR A 579 -25.18 -19.76 46.90
C THR A 579 -26.41 -19.45 46.06
N TRP A 580 -27.00 -18.26 46.28
CA TRP A 580 -28.03 -17.69 45.40
C TRP A 580 -27.38 -16.80 44.34
N VAL A 581 -27.85 -16.87 43.10
CA VAL A 581 -27.26 -16.15 41.96
C VAL A 581 -28.21 -15.07 41.47
N VAL A 582 -27.69 -13.87 41.23
CA VAL A 582 -28.48 -12.72 40.78
C VAL A 582 -27.76 -12.01 39.64
N PRO A 583 -28.18 -12.22 38.38
CA PRO A 583 -27.71 -11.41 37.26
C PRO A 583 -28.37 -10.03 37.28
N LEU A 584 -27.57 -8.97 37.20
CA LEU A 584 -28.01 -7.58 37.24
C LEU A 584 -27.57 -6.83 35.97
N ASN A 585 -28.52 -6.15 35.34
CA ASN A 585 -28.27 -5.33 34.16
C ASN A 585 -27.96 -3.89 34.60
N ILE A 586 -26.68 -3.54 34.57
CA ILE A 586 -26.21 -2.25 35.08
C ILE A 586 -26.13 -1.16 34.01
N ARG A 587 -26.75 -1.35 32.83
CA ARG A 587 -26.77 -0.33 31.77
C ARG A 587 -27.36 1.01 32.22
N ALA A 588 -28.33 0.99 33.15
CA ALA A 588 -28.92 2.22 33.69
C ALA A 588 -27.95 3.06 34.54
N LEU A 589 -26.79 2.51 34.89
CA LEU A 589 -25.74 3.15 35.69
C LEU A 589 -24.56 3.66 34.85
N GLU A 590 -24.66 3.61 33.51
CA GLU A 590 -23.63 4.12 32.60
C GLU A 590 -23.44 5.64 32.80
N GLY A 591 -22.21 6.05 33.09
CA GLY A 591 -21.83 7.43 33.39
C GLY A 591 -22.21 7.94 34.79
N GLU A 592 -22.79 7.09 35.66
CA GLU A 592 -23.18 7.50 37.01
C GLU A 592 -21.97 7.48 37.96
N THR A 593 -21.79 8.57 38.70
CA THR A 593 -20.63 8.79 39.57
C THR A 593 -21.00 8.97 41.04
N ASP A 594 -22.27 9.26 41.36
CA ASP A 594 -22.75 9.37 42.74
C ASP A 594 -22.99 7.96 43.33
N PRO A 595 -22.39 7.62 44.49
CA PRO A 595 -22.64 6.35 45.18
C PRO A 595 -24.10 6.12 45.58
N SER A 596 -24.92 7.17 45.73
CA SER A 596 -26.30 7.04 46.20
C SER A 596 -27.25 6.47 45.14
N PRO A 597 -27.30 7.01 43.91
CA PRO A 597 -28.00 6.36 42.79
C PRO A 597 -27.49 4.95 42.49
N ILE A 598 -26.17 4.72 42.49
CA ILE A 598 -25.58 3.39 42.29
C ILE A 598 -26.08 2.39 43.34
N ALA A 599 -26.05 2.79 44.62
CA ALA A 599 -26.54 1.94 45.71
C ALA A 599 -28.02 1.62 45.56
N GLN A 600 -28.85 2.64 45.29
CA GLN A 600 -30.29 2.47 45.22
C GLN A 600 -30.70 1.62 44.02
N GLU A 601 -30.09 1.80 42.86
CA GLU A 601 -30.41 1.05 41.64
C GLU A 601 -30.04 -0.43 41.78
N LEU A 602 -28.81 -0.72 42.25
CA LEU A 602 -28.40 -2.10 42.51
C LEU A 602 -29.29 -2.78 43.54
N CYS A 603 -29.74 -2.05 44.58
CA CYS A 603 -30.67 -2.58 45.59
C CYS A 603 -32.04 -2.89 44.96
N THR A 604 -32.54 -1.96 44.14
CA THR A 604 -33.82 -2.08 43.47
C THR A 604 -33.85 -3.30 42.56
N GLN A 605 -32.85 -3.46 41.69
CA GLN A 605 -32.76 -4.63 40.82
C GLN A 605 -32.58 -5.95 41.59
N LEU A 606 -31.78 -5.94 42.67
CA LEU A 606 -31.60 -7.10 43.54
C LEU A 606 -32.93 -7.56 44.16
N TYR A 607 -33.69 -6.64 44.76
CA TYR A 607 -34.99 -6.95 45.37
C TYR A 607 -36.02 -7.37 44.33
N GLN A 608 -36.08 -6.72 43.18
CA GLN A 608 -36.99 -7.11 42.09
C GLN A 608 -36.67 -8.50 41.53
N THR A 609 -35.39 -8.87 41.47
CA THR A 609 -34.97 -10.18 40.97
C THR A 609 -35.27 -11.29 41.97
N ILE A 610 -35.08 -11.03 43.27
CA ILE A 610 -35.27 -12.04 44.32
C ILE A 610 -36.73 -12.11 44.80
N PHE A 611 -37.40 -10.97 44.95
CA PHE A 611 -38.75 -10.84 45.49
C PHE A 611 -39.64 -9.96 44.59
N PRO A 612 -40.05 -10.43 43.39
CA PRO A 612 -40.80 -9.62 42.43
C PRO A 612 -42.15 -9.09 42.94
N ALA A 613 -42.72 -9.73 43.96
CA ALA A 613 -44.00 -9.35 44.57
C ALA A 613 -43.86 -8.43 45.80
N ASP A 614 -42.63 -8.13 46.23
CA ASP A 614 -42.34 -7.28 47.38
C ASP A 614 -42.24 -5.82 46.91
N THR A 615 -43.15 -4.97 47.38
CA THR A 615 -43.21 -3.55 46.99
C THR A 615 -42.41 -2.64 47.91
N ASP A 616 -41.88 -3.16 49.02
CA ASP A 616 -41.13 -2.39 50.01
C ASP A 616 -39.62 -2.56 49.82
N ILE A 617 -39.05 -1.81 48.87
CA ILE A 617 -37.61 -1.81 48.58
C ILE A 617 -36.90 -0.83 49.53
N PRO A 618 -35.93 -1.26 50.34
CA PRO A 618 -35.22 -0.37 51.27
C PRO A 618 -34.51 0.78 50.55
N ALA A 619 -34.71 1.99 51.06
CA ALA A 619 -33.96 3.16 50.61
C ALA A 619 -32.53 3.13 51.19
N ILE A 620 -31.52 3.10 50.32
CA ILE A 620 -30.11 3.07 50.71
C ILE A 620 -29.29 4.05 49.87
N ARG A 621 -28.16 4.52 50.42
CA ARG A 621 -27.34 5.57 49.78
C ARG A 621 -25.88 5.20 49.60
N ASN A 622 -25.43 4.06 50.11
CA ASN A 622 -24.02 3.67 50.06
C ASN A 622 -23.81 2.17 50.26
N ALA A 623 -22.61 1.68 49.95
CA ALA A 623 -22.25 0.27 50.10
C ALA A 623 -22.37 -0.27 51.55
N PRO A 624 -22.01 0.47 52.62
CA PRO A 624 -22.27 0.03 54.00
C PRO A 624 -23.75 -0.21 54.33
N GLU A 625 -24.64 0.68 53.89
CA GLU A 625 -26.09 0.49 54.05
C GLU A 625 -26.58 -0.73 53.26
N PHE A 626 -26.07 -0.92 52.05
CA PHE A 626 -26.33 -2.13 51.25
C PHE A 626 -25.89 -3.39 52.01
N LYS A 627 -24.66 -3.40 52.56
CA LYS A 627 -24.10 -4.54 53.31
C LYS A 627 -24.96 -4.94 54.52
N ARG A 628 -25.62 -3.99 55.18
CA ARG A 628 -26.51 -4.27 56.33
C ARG A 628 -27.73 -5.10 55.95
N LEU A 629 -28.15 -5.09 54.68
CA LEU A 629 -29.28 -5.88 54.19
C LEU A 629 -28.90 -7.35 53.91
N ILE A 630 -27.62 -7.64 53.68
CA ILE A 630 -27.15 -8.97 53.25
C ILE A 630 -27.52 -10.10 54.22
N PRO A 631 -27.38 -9.96 55.56
CA PRO A 631 -27.80 -11.01 56.49
C PRO A 631 -29.31 -11.31 56.44
N GLN A 632 -30.14 -10.27 56.26
CA GLN A 632 -31.59 -10.42 56.15
C GLN A 632 -31.97 -11.12 54.85
N LEU A 633 -31.35 -10.74 53.73
CA LEU A 633 -31.54 -11.37 52.42
C LEU A 633 -31.14 -12.85 52.45
N LYS A 634 -29.98 -13.18 53.01
CA LYS A 634 -29.50 -14.56 53.19
C LYS A 634 -30.49 -15.41 53.99
N ASN A 635 -31.05 -14.85 55.07
CA ASN A 635 -32.03 -15.55 55.90
C ASN A 635 -33.37 -15.76 55.15
N ARG A 636 -33.85 -14.75 54.40
CA ARG A 636 -35.05 -14.90 53.55
C ARG A 636 -34.86 -15.94 52.45
N LEU A 637 -33.68 -15.99 51.84
CA LEU A 637 -33.32 -16.95 50.79
C LEU A 637 -32.98 -18.35 51.30
N GLN A 638 -32.71 -18.51 52.61
CA GLN A 638 -32.13 -19.72 53.19
C GLN A 638 -30.80 -20.13 52.52
N LYS A 639 -29.95 -19.15 52.17
CA LYS A 639 -28.65 -19.34 51.50
C LYS A 639 -27.52 -18.69 52.27
N GLN A 640 -26.32 -19.30 52.22
CA GLN A 640 -25.12 -18.81 52.90
C GLN A 640 -24.39 -17.73 52.11
N HIS A 641 -24.54 -17.70 50.79
CA HIS A 641 -23.88 -16.74 49.91
C HIS A 641 -24.85 -16.15 48.87
N ILE A 642 -24.56 -14.93 48.43
CA ILE A 642 -25.23 -14.25 47.32
C ILE A 642 -24.14 -13.87 46.31
N ALA A 643 -24.30 -14.31 45.05
CA ALA A 643 -23.43 -13.99 43.93
C ALA A 643 -24.14 -12.99 43.00
N LEU A 644 -23.62 -11.77 42.90
CA LEU A 644 -24.10 -10.75 41.96
C LEU A 644 -23.28 -10.83 40.68
N ILE A 645 -23.95 -10.88 39.53
CA ILE A 645 -23.29 -10.96 38.22
C ILE A 645 -23.70 -9.75 37.40
N LEU A 646 -22.79 -8.79 37.27
CA LEU A 646 -23.02 -7.52 36.59
C LEU A 646 -22.72 -7.66 35.09
N HIS A 647 -23.59 -7.10 34.24
CA HIS A 647 -23.39 -7.11 32.79
C HIS A 647 -23.96 -5.86 32.11
N SER A 648 -23.65 -5.70 30.82
CA SER A 648 -24.20 -4.67 29.92
C SER A 648 -23.74 -3.21 30.14
N CYS A 649 -22.63 -2.99 30.86
CA CYS A 649 -21.98 -1.68 30.98
C CYS A 649 -20.45 -1.87 31.07
N PRO A 650 -19.62 -1.01 30.44
CA PRO A 650 -18.17 -1.01 30.65
C PRO A 650 -17.81 -0.76 32.12
N CYS A 651 -16.64 -1.25 32.53
CA CYS A 651 -16.17 -1.12 33.91
C CYS A 651 -15.71 0.32 34.21
N GLU A 652 -16.65 1.18 34.65
CA GLU A 652 -16.35 2.54 35.08
C GLU A 652 -15.78 2.62 36.50
N ASP A 653 -14.91 3.60 36.75
CA ASP A 653 -14.16 3.76 38.01
C ASP A 653 -15.06 3.87 39.25
N ALA A 654 -16.16 4.63 39.16
CA ALA A 654 -17.09 4.83 40.28
C ALA A 654 -17.84 3.54 40.65
N LEU A 655 -18.33 2.81 39.64
CA LEU A 655 -19.07 1.56 39.82
C LEU A 655 -18.16 0.42 40.29
N SER A 656 -16.95 0.31 39.73
CA SER A 656 -15.91 -0.61 40.18
C SER A 656 -15.50 -0.34 41.63
N SER A 657 -15.31 0.93 42.00
CA SER A 657 -15.01 1.34 43.38
C SER A 657 -16.14 1.01 44.35
N PHE A 658 -17.40 1.24 43.95
CA PHE A 658 -18.57 0.91 44.76
C PHE A 658 -18.72 -0.60 44.98
N THR A 659 -18.69 -1.38 43.91
CA THR A 659 -18.88 -2.84 43.95
C THR A 659 -17.75 -3.53 44.69
N ARG A 660 -16.51 -3.04 44.58
CA ARG A 660 -15.38 -3.52 45.39
C ARG A 660 -15.58 -3.31 46.88
N LYS A 661 -16.13 -2.15 47.28
CA LYS A 661 -16.48 -1.88 48.69
C LYS A 661 -17.63 -2.76 49.16
N LEU A 662 -18.55 -3.13 48.27
CA LEU A 662 -19.69 -4.00 48.56
C LEU A 662 -19.30 -5.49 48.66
N ALA A 663 -18.41 -5.97 47.80
CA ALA A 663 -17.91 -7.34 47.79
C ALA A 663 -17.23 -7.69 49.12
N ASP A 664 -17.67 -8.78 49.74
CA ASP A 664 -17.26 -9.17 51.08
C ASP A 664 -17.53 -10.66 51.30
N ALA A 665 -16.51 -11.47 51.03
CA ALA A 665 -16.61 -12.93 51.15
C ALA A 665 -16.95 -13.38 52.58
N GLN A 666 -16.56 -12.62 53.61
CA GLN A 666 -16.89 -12.95 55.01
C GLN A 666 -18.37 -12.72 55.32
N MET A 667 -18.98 -11.68 54.74
CA MET A 667 -20.43 -11.46 54.84
C MET A 667 -21.24 -12.36 53.89
N GLY A 668 -20.57 -13.02 52.94
CA GLY A 668 -21.15 -13.94 51.97
C GLY A 668 -21.72 -13.24 50.73
N ILE A 669 -21.18 -12.09 50.33
CA ILE A 669 -21.51 -11.42 49.07
C ILE A 669 -20.31 -11.43 48.13
N HIS A 670 -20.52 -12.01 46.94
CA HIS A 670 -19.51 -12.19 45.90
C HIS A 670 -19.99 -11.48 44.64
N ILE A 671 -19.09 -10.78 43.94
CA ILE A 671 -19.45 -9.99 42.77
C ILE A 671 -18.56 -10.37 41.61
N ALA A 672 -19.21 -10.74 40.50
CA ALA A 672 -18.59 -10.98 39.22
C ALA A 672 -19.10 -9.97 38.19
N TRP A 673 -18.30 -9.69 37.16
CA TRP A 673 -18.66 -8.80 36.08
C TRP A 673 -18.33 -9.45 34.74
N ILE A 674 -19.29 -9.45 33.82
CA ILE A 674 -19.06 -9.82 32.42
C ILE A 674 -18.44 -8.61 31.72
N THR A 675 -17.12 -8.61 31.56
CA THR A 675 -16.34 -7.51 31.00
C THR A 675 -14.96 -8.00 30.54
N ASP A 676 -14.47 -7.43 29.44
CA ASP A 676 -13.09 -7.62 28.97
C ASP A 676 -12.09 -6.68 29.66
N THR A 677 -12.59 -5.79 30.54
CA THR A 677 -11.75 -4.88 31.32
C THR A 677 -11.19 -5.62 32.55
N PRO A 678 -9.88 -5.57 32.82
CA PRO A 678 -9.30 -6.16 34.02
C PRO A 678 -9.90 -5.57 35.30
N LEU A 679 -10.28 -6.42 36.25
CA LEU A 679 -10.83 -5.99 37.54
C LEU A 679 -9.84 -6.23 38.69
N GLU A 680 -9.84 -5.33 39.66
CA GLU A 680 -9.11 -5.53 40.91
C GLU A 680 -9.87 -6.45 41.87
N LEU A 681 -9.13 -7.31 42.57
CA LEU A 681 -9.69 -8.15 43.64
C LEU A 681 -10.40 -7.30 44.71
N PRO A 682 -11.52 -7.76 45.29
CA PRO A 682 -12.08 -9.12 45.22
C PRO A 682 -13.12 -9.35 44.10
N LEU A 683 -13.22 -8.45 43.11
CA LEU A 683 -14.13 -8.63 41.97
C LEU A 683 -13.58 -9.71 41.02
N THR A 684 -14.47 -10.48 40.40
CA THR A 684 -14.10 -11.49 39.39
C THR A 684 -14.59 -11.05 38.00
N GLY A 685 -13.69 -10.94 37.03
CA GLY A 685 -14.04 -10.59 35.65
C GLY A 685 -14.19 -11.83 34.77
N PHE A 686 -15.20 -11.85 33.90
CA PHE A 686 -15.38 -12.85 32.86
C PHE A 686 -15.47 -12.17 31.50
N PRO A 687 -14.61 -12.54 30.52
CA PRO A 687 -14.61 -11.92 29.20
C PRO A 687 -15.91 -12.22 28.45
N VAL A 688 -16.34 -11.29 27.60
CA VAL A 688 -17.59 -11.38 26.83
C VAL A 688 -17.53 -12.51 25.79
N ASP A 689 -16.33 -12.79 25.26
CA ASP A 689 -16.09 -13.70 24.13
C ASP A 689 -15.45 -15.06 24.52
N GLY A 690 -15.59 -15.50 25.77
CA GLY A 690 -15.11 -16.82 26.19
C GLY A 690 -16.01 -17.95 25.66
N ASP A 691 -15.45 -18.91 24.91
CA ASP A 691 -16.18 -20.06 24.31
C ASP A 691 -17.00 -20.88 25.33
N ASP A 692 -16.73 -20.73 26.64
CA ASP A 692 -17.39 -21.39 27.77
C ASP A 692 -17.89 -20.39 28.85
N LEU A 693 -18.35 -19.19 28.48
CA LEU A 693 -18.76 -18.15 29.45
C LEU A 693 -19.74 -18.66 30.53
N LEU A 694 -20.76 -19.41 30.11
CA LEU A 694 -21.76 -19.96 31.04
C LEU A 694 -21.09 -20.93 32.04
N ASP A 695 -20.24 -21.83 31.55
CA ASP A 695 -19.56 -22.82 32.36
C ASP A 695 -18.50 -22.20 33.27
N ALA A 696 -17.77 -21.17 32.80
CA ALA A 696 -16.80 -20.43 33.59
C ALA A 696 -17.48 -19.72 34.78
N VAL A 697 -18.60 -19.04 34.52
CA VAL A 697 -19.38 -18.37 35.57
C VAL A 697 -20.03 -19.41 36.50
N GLN A 698 -20.56 -20.51 35.97
CA GLN A 698 -21.15 -21.60 36.75
C GLN A 698 -20.12 -22.31 37.65
N ASN A 699 -18.89 -22.52 37.16
CA ASN A 699 -17.77 -23.07 37.92
C ASN A 699 -17.34 -22.14 39.05
N TRP A 700 -17.27 -20.84 38.78
CA TRP A 700 -16.99 -19.85 39.82
C TRP A 700 -18.06 -19.84 40.91
N ILE A 701 -19.35 -19.89 40.54
CA ILE A 701 -20.46 -20.03 41.49
C ILE A 701 -20.29 -21.31 42.33
N GLY A 702 -19.89 -22.42 41.70
CA GLY A 702 -19.60 -23.71 42.36
C GLY A 702 -18.47 -23.64 43.39
N GLY A 703 -17.48 -22.78 43.18
CA GLY A 703 -16.37 -22.56 44.10
C GLY A 703 -16.69 -21.68 45.32
N ILE A 704 -17.83 -20.97 45.32
CA ILE A 704 -18.21 -20.09 46.42
C ILE A 704 -18.63 -20.92 47.64
N GLY A 705 -17.82 -20.89 48.70
CA GLY A 705 -18.07 -21.61 49.96
C GLY A 705 -17.76 -23.12 49.89
N ALA A 706 -16.98 -23.54 48.87
CA ALA A 706 -16.37 -24.87 48.77
C ALA A 706 -15.23 -25.07 49.78
#